data_AF-A0A915XXF0-F1
#
_entry.id   AF-A0A915XXF0-F1
#
_cell.length_a   1.000
_cell.length_b   1.000
_cell.length_c   1.000
_cell.angle_alpha   90.00
_cell.angle_beta   90.00
_cell.angle_gamma   90.00
#
_symmetry.space_group_name_H-M   'P 1'
#
loop_
_entity.id
_entity.type
_entity.pdbx_description
1 polymer ?
#
loop_
_entity_poly.entity_id
_entity_poly.type
_entity_poly.pdbx_seq_one_letter_code
_entity_poly.pdbx_strand_id
1 'polypeptide(L)'
;MGYSYGRRLLCMSALALLPTAVCAKEWTVHGDARDLRTVLERAAPGDTVRVMGGVYRGNFVVSKPLTLLGEGNPILDGMRQKSVITLNAPRCVLRGFVVRNSGVILNDQDSAVRVAAPDCIVEDNRIEDALFGVHLDNAHRTIVRCNFIRSHDLPVARRGDQIRIWYSHHARIEQNTVVGGRDLVFWYSQGITVRGNHVRRSRYGIHFMYCSDSFVEDNLLHENSVGVYLMYSKRVTVRNNRILNNRGVSGMGLGIKDMDGIRIERNLIANNRTGLFVDSGEGEYRENWFVRNDVGANLVLAVKTNRFVGNRFIENFEAVRLERPDSVAGVSWEGNYWSDYSGYDADGDGYGDIPYRAVRVFDLLTAHNSALQIFNYSLSAQAIDFGARLFPLFAPRALVLDPKPLTQHGRLPMDTPTAEGAGGILWASLGALAVGAMCAAPPARRVRAHIRRKWTMKQTGSPIIRIQNLTRKFGKNRAVKGVSFVVREGETIALWGANGAGKTTILRCILGLIRFEGVIRVLGVDVRREGVRTRQFVGYVPQLIHLHPDLSVRETVAFYAQIRGVGLERAECLLQEWGLHTHVEKPVHALSGGLKQKLALVIALLSDPPILLLDEPTAHLDAAARAEWLELLRRLKAEGKTLIFCTHQFPEVRALADRVIVLENGEKAAELTGEQFTRLWLRRGSLRLTLNPDDAPRALQTLRDARYEVEAIDGLLQVRQVDTQRVEPIRLLLDAGIEILDYEWRAPIESPDWNAVPDYERMSGAATLEDFSPATTEPNTPHKGEGSRFWALVGHLARKEIRDLRRNRWVLLLTGIFTGLSVLLTAFGLGGVGETGSMVGYGRTFASLLNLSLLIVPLMGLLVGAMSIASERDQQTLHTLLAQPITPAVIIWGKFLGAVLVLAAAVLIGFGSSGLIIYAYGADIPLRSFLLQTGLTMLLGWACMALGMLVSTLTRRTATAIGLALLLWLTLAFVSDLGIIGTAIAMRLRAQTLLWLTLANPLQSFKIAVVQVMEGNLEALGAAGLYARDLFEEKVLYVCAGALLSWLAAPFLVALGYFTRKGAIE
;
A
#
# COMPACT_ATOMS: atom_id res chain seq x y z
N MET A 1 -38.86 32.53 -71.62
CA MET A 1 -39.77 32.63 -72.78
C MET A 1 -40.90 31.64 -72.55
N GLY A 2 -42.19 31.92 -72.41
CA GLY A 2 -43.02 33.13 -72.43
C GLY A 2 -44.49 32.64 -72.49
N TYR A 3 -45.42 33.38 -71.83
CA TYR A 3 -46.89 33.42 -72.03
C TYR A 3 -47.70 32.13 -71.74
N SER A 4 -48.68 32.04 -70.83
CA SER A 4 -49.86 32.87 -70.49
C SER A 4 -50.83 33.12 -71.65
N TYR A 5 -51.95 32.38 -71.72
CA TYR A 5 -53.35 32.86 -71.65
C TYR A 5 -54.36 31.83 -72.19
N GLY A 6 -55.52 31.72 -71.53
CA GLY A 6 -56.67 30.95 -72.01
C GLY A 6 -57.78 30.77 -70.97
N ARG A 7 -58.45 31.86 -70.60
CA ARG A 7 -59.59 31.89 -69.66
C ARG A 7 -60.93 31.72 -70.41
N ARG A 8 -61.84 30.94 -69.79
CA ARG A 8 -63.31 31.11 -69.72
C ARG A 8 -64.17 30.87 -70.98
N LEU A 9 -65.06 29.86 -70.91
CA LEU A 9 -66.53 30.04 -70.92
C LEU A 9 -67.27 28.68 -70.82
N LEU A 10 -67.98 28.48 -69.70
CA LEU A 10 -69.35 27.92 -69.59
C LEU A 10 -69.59 27.37 -68.17
N CYS A 11 -69.98 28.28 -67.27
CA CYS A 11 -70.89 27.94 -66.18
C CYS A 11 -72.28 27.82 -66.77
N MET A 12 -72.97 26.70 -66.53
CA MET A 12 -74.31 26.63 -65.91
C MET A 12 -74.88 25.22 -66.08
N SER A 13 -75.42 24.68 -64.99
CA SER A 13 -76.23 23.46 -64.85
C SER A 13 -75.56 22.14 -64.43
N ALA A 14 -75.08 22.10 -63.18
CA ALA A 14 -75.16 20.91 -62.31
C ALA A 14 -75.02 21.34 -60.84
N LEU A 15 -75.97 22.17 -60.39
CA LEU A 15 -76.11 22.61 -59.02
C LEU A 15 -77.06 21.64 -58.29
N ALA A 16 -76.57 20.46 -57.92
CA ALA A 16 -77.25 19.54 -57.00
C ALA A 16 -76.30 18.42 -56.56
N LEU A 17 -75.47 18.69 -55.55
CA LEU A 17 -74.93 17.78 -54.52
C LEU A 17 -73.75 18.48 -53.84
N LEU A 18 -74.06 19.49 -53.02
CA LEU A 18 -73.15 19.96 -51.98
C LEU A 18 -73.14 18.88 -50.89
N PRO A 19 -72.00 18.26 -50.52
CA PRO A 19 -71.87 17.70 -49.20
C PRO A 19 -71.82 18.89 -48.24
N THR A 20 -72.86 19.01 -47.43
CA THR A 20 -72.91 19.91 -46.27
C THR A 20 -71.60 19.81 -45.50
N ALA A 21 -70.93 20.94 -45.28
CA ALA A 21 -69.89 21.06 -44.27
C ALA A 21 -70.53 20.73 -42.91
N VAL A 22 -70.34 19.49 -42.45
CA VAL A 22 -70.74 19.07 -41.11
C VAL A 22 -69.85 19.87 -40.16
N CYS A 23 -70.46 20.79 -39.42
CA CYS A 23 -69.80 21.48 -38.32
C CYS A 23 -69.38 20.38 -37.32
N ALA A 24 -68.08 20.17 -37.13
CA ALA A 24 -67.57 19.22 -36.15
C ALA A 24 -68.14 19.60 -34.78
N LYS A 25 -68.90 18.68 -34.18
CA LYS A 25 -69.59 18.94 -32.92
C LYS A 25 -68.63 18.65 -31.77
N GLU A 26 -68.60 19.54 -30.78
CA GLU A 26 -67.89 19.28 -29.53
C GLU A 26 -68.79 18.52 -28.55
N TRP A 27 -68.26 17.43 -27.98
CA TRP A 27 -68.90 16.62 -26.96
C TRP A 27 -68.11 16.75 -25.66
N THR A 28 -68.77 17.09 -24.56
CA THR A 28 -68.14 17.12 -23.23
C THR A 28 -68.61 15.93 -22.42
N VAL A 29 -67.67 15.14 -21.91
CA VAL A 29 -67.91 13.97 -21.06
C VAL A 29 -67.52 14.31 -19.62
N HIS A 30 -68.49 14.24 -18.73
CA HIS A 30 -68.33 14.25 -17.28
C HIS A 30 -68.90 12.94 -16.75
N GLY A 31 -68.14 12.12 -16.03
CA GLY A 31 -68.70 10.92 -15.41
C GLY A 31 -67.80 9.68 -15.44
N ASP A 32 -68.43 8.50 -15.52
CA ASP A 32 -67.80 7.17 -15.46
C ASP A 32 -67.63 6.58 -16.88
N ALA A 33 -67.00 5.42 -17.00
CA ALA A 33 -66.63 4.82 -18.30
C ALA A 33 -67.80 4.55 -19.27
N ARG A 34 -69.03 4.40 -18.76
CA ARG A 34 -70.23 4.20 -19.59
C ARG A 34 -70.54 5.41 -20.44
N ASP A 35 -70.31 6.60 -19.91
CA ASP A 35 -70.60 7.87 -20.59
C ASP A 35 -69.61 8.08 -21.74
N LEU A 36 -68.33 7.80 -21.50
CA LEU A 36 -67.29 7.87 -22.52
C LEU A 36 -67.56 6.88 -23.67
N ARG A 37 -67.91 5.62 -23.38
CA ARG A 37 -68.26 4.63 -24.43
C ARG A 37 -69.45 5.09 -25.27
N THR A 38 -70.50 5.56 -24.60
CA THR A 38 -71.72 6.02 -25.27
C THR A 38 -71.43 7.20 -26.20
N VAL A 39 -70.58 8.14 -25.78
CA VAL A 39 -70.18 9.29 -26.61
C VAL A 39 -69.30 8.86 -27.77
N LEU A 40 -68.34 7.94 -27.56
CA LEU A 40 -67.52 7.40 -28.66
C LEU A 40 -68.35 6.69 -29.73
N GLU A 41 -69.43 6.00 -29.34
CA GLU A 41 -70.36 5.36 -30.28
C GLU A 41 -71.22 6.37 -31.04
N ARG A 42 -71.70 7.43 -30.37
CA ARG A 42 -72.63 8.42 -30.93
C ARG A 42 -71.96 9.54 -31.74
N ALA A 43 -70.71 9.88 -31.44
CA ALA A 43 -69.98 10.94 -32.13
C ALA A 43 -69.88 10.67 -33.64
N ALA A 44 -69.96 11.73 -34.44
CA ALA A 44 -69.78 11.67 -35.88
C ALA A 44 -68.29 11.77 -36.27
N PRO A 45 -67.86 11.23 -37.42
CA PRO A 45 -66.50 11.43 -37.91
C PRO A 45 -66.13 12.92 -37.99
N GLY A 46 -65.02 13.29 -37.37
CA GLY A 46 -64.50 14.67 -37.29
C GLY A 46 -64.82 15.39 -35.97
N ASP A 47 -65.67 14.83 -35.12
CA ASP A 47 -66.06 15.44 -33.84
C ASP A 47 -64.91 15.46 -32.81
N THR A 48 -64.99 16.41 -31.89
CA THR A 48 -64.07 16.55 -30.75
C THR A 48 -64.76 16.11 -29.48
N VAL A 49 -64.13 15.20 -28.73
CA VAL A 49 -64.61 14.69 -27.44
C VAL A 49 -63.70 15.21 -26.32
N ARG A 50 -64.19 16.20 -25.57
CA ARG A 50 -63.54 16.72 -24.36
C ARG A 50 -63.91 15.82 -23.16
N VAL A 51 -62.92 15.21 -22.54
CA VAL A 51 -63.09 14.33 -21.38
C VAL A 51 -62.55 15.05 -20.15
N MET A 52 -63.42 15.31 -19.19
CA MET A 52 -63.07 16.05 -17.98
C MET A 52 -62.44 15.14 -16.93
N GLY A 53 -61.62 15.72 -16.05
CA GLY A 53 -60.90 15.02 -14.97
C GLY A 53 -61.78 14.05 -14.17
N GLY A 54 -61.33 12.81 -14.04
CA GLY A 54 -62.07 11.68 -13.48
C GLY A 54 -61.37 10.35 -13.78
N VAL A 55 -61.88 9.23 -13.25
CA VAL A 55 -61.34 7.88 -13.50
C VAL A 55 -62.34 7.07 -14.33
N TYR A 56 -61.98 6.77 -15.56
CA TYR A 56 -62.79 6.02 -16.52
C TYR A 56 -62.25 4.59 -16.62
N ARG A 57 -62.93 3.65 -15.96
CA ARG A 57 -62.52 2.24 -15.89
C ARG A 57 -63.07 1.43 -17.07
N GLY A 58 -62.18 0.92 -17.91
CA GLY A 58 -62.53 0.09 -19.06
C GLY A 58 -61.53 0.16 -20.19
N ASN A 59 -61.81 -0.63 -21.24
CA ASN A 59 -61.09 -0.59 -22.50
C ASN A 59 -61.92 0.16 -23.54
N PHE A 60 -61.31 1.14 -24.21
CA PHE A 60 -61.97 2.05 -25.13
C PHE A 60 -61.50 1.81 -26.56
N VAL A 61 -62.43 1.85 -27.52
CA VAL A 61 -62.12 1.69 -28.95
C VAL A 61 -62.68 2.88 -29.70
N VAL A 62 -61.80 3.58 -30.42
CA VAL A 62 -62.14 4.72 -31.26
C VAL A 62 -62.21 4.20 -32.70
N SER A 63 -63.43 3.93 -33.18
CA SER A 63 -63.69 3.34 -34.50
C SER A 63 -64.04 4.37 -35.58
N LYS A 64 -64.03 5.67 -35.25
CA LYS A 64 -64.30 6.79 -36.16
C LYS A 64 -63.18 7.83 -36.03
N PRO A 65 -62.88 8.62 -37.07
CA PRO A 65 -61.94 9.74 -36.97
C PRO A 65 -62.41 10.75 -35.91
N LEU A 66 -61.77 10.80 -34.75
CA LEU A 66 -62.19 11.63 -33.61
C LEU A 66 -61.00 12.30 -32.94
N THR A 67 -61.22 13.49 -32.38
CA THR A 67 -60.23 14.18 -31.54
C THR A 67 -60.62 14.04 -30.07
N LEU A 68 -59.86 13.27 -29.30
CA LEU A 68 -60.04 13.11 -27.86
C LEU A 68 -59.12 14.07 -27.10
N LEU A 69 -59.69 14.98 -26.30
CA LEU A 69 -58.98 15.97 -25.50
C LEU A 69 -59.27 15.76 -24.02
N GLY A 70 -58.24 15.49 -23.22
CA GLY A 70 -58.33 15.36 -21.79
C GLY A 70 -58.08 16.69 -21.09
N GLU A 71 -59.04 17.14 -20.27
CA GLU A 71 -58.93 18.37 -19.48
C GLU A 71 -58.93 18.04 -17.99
N GLY A 72 -57.89 18.46 -17.26
CA GLY A 72 -57.71 18.12 -15.85
C GLY A 72 -57.16 16.71 -15.60
N ASN A 73 -56.35 16.17 -16.53
CA ASN A 73 -55.70 14.86 -16.44
C ASN A 73 -56.67 13.68 -16.20
N PRO A 74 -57.70 13.46 -17.04
CA PRO A 74 -58.57 12.29 -16.94
C PRO A 74 -57.77 10.98 -17.04
N ILE A 75 -58.14 10.02 -16.19
CA ILE A 75 -57.48 8.71 -16.08
C ILE A 75 -58.29 7.67 -16.84
N LEU A 76 -57.71 7.10 -17.90
CA LEU A 76 -58.19 5.88 -18.55
C LEU A 76 -57.53 4.66 -17.86
N ASP A 77 -58.34 3.82 -17.21
CA ASP A 77 -57.85 2.69 -16.42
C ASP A 77 -58.30 1.37 -17.04
N GLY A 78 -57.36 0.61 -17.62
CA GLY A 78 -57.66 -0.64 -18.33
C GLY A 78 -57.89 -1.86 -17.46
N MET A 79 -57.86 -1.70 -16.13
CA MET A 79 -58.13 -2.75 -15.13
C MET A 79 -57.27 -4.03 -15.29
N ARG A 80 -56.11 -3.92 -15.94
CA ARG A 80 -55.18 -5.04 -16.23
C ARG A 80 -55.77 -6.17 -17.08
N GLN A 81 -56.76 -5.87 -17.91
CA GLN A 81 -57.43 -6.89 -18.72
C GLN A 81 -56.93 -6.96 -20.16
N LYS A 82 -56.92 -5.82 -20.87
CA LYS A 82 -56.55 -5.69 -22.28
C LYS A 82 -55.88 -4.34 -22.54
N SER A 83 -55.62 -3.99 -23.80
CA SER A 83 -55.22 -2.63 -24.19
C SER A 83 -56.21 -1.56 -23.72
N VAL A 84 -55.74 -0.45 -23.16
CA VAL A 84 -56.59 0.55 -22.49
C VAL A 84 -57.39 1.36 -23.51
N ILE A 85 -56.72 1.92 -24.53
CA ILE A 85 -57.38 2.63 -25.63
C ILE A 85 -56.82 2.17 -26.98
N THR A 86 -57.72 1.90 -27.93
CA THR A 86 -57.38 1.49 -29.30
C THR A 86 -57.91 2.49 -30.31
N LEU A 87 -57.03 3.13 -31.07
CA LEU A 87 -57.36 4.01 -32.19
C LEU A 87 -57.44 3.16 -33.47
N ASN A 88 -58.65 2.82 -33.90
CA ASN A 88 -58.92 1.92 -35.02
C ASN A 88 -59.46 2.65 -36.26
N ALA A 89 -59.36 3.97 -36.30
CA ALA A 89 -59.76 4.80 -37.42
C ALA A 89 -58.70 5.85 -37.75
N PRO A 90 -58.57 6.27 -39.01
CA PRO A 90 -57.54 7.22 -39.40
C PRO A 90 -57.82 8.61 -38.84
N ARG A 91 -56.78 9.44 -38.71
CA ARG A 91 -56.90 10.85 -38.25
C ARG A 91 -57.49 10.99 -36.84
N CYS A 92 -57.26 10.01 -35.96
CA CYS A 92 -57.62 10.14 -34.55
C CYS A 92 -56.54 10.92 -33.79
N VAL A 93 -56.97 11.76 -32.85
CA VAL A 93 -56.07 12.49 -31.93
C VAL A 93 -56.36 12.05 -30.50
N LEU A 94 -55.33 11.72 -29.73
CA LEU A 94 -55.41 11.44 -28.30
C LEU A 94 -54.47 12.38 -27.55
N ARG A 95 -55.02 13.32 -26.77
CA ARG A 95 -54.25 14.35 -26.07
C ARG A 95 -54.66 14.55 -24.62
N GLY A 96 -53.70 14.66 -23.70
CA GLY A 96 -53.95 15.13 -22.33
C GLY A 96 -54.50 14.09 -21.35
N PHE A 97 -54.30 12.80 -21.61
CA PHE A 97 -54.80 11.71 -20.76
C PHE A 97 -53.72 11.10 -19.88
N VAL A 98 -54.13 10.61 -18.70
CA VAL A 98 -53.38 9.61 -17.95
C VAL A 98 -53.89 8.23 -18.36
N VAL A 99 -53.04 7.35 -18.87
CA VAL A 99 -53.44 6.00 -19.32
C VAL A 99 -52.69 4.97 -18.50
N ARG A 100 -53.40 4.08 -17.80
CA ARG A 100 -52.76 3.12 -16.89
C ARG A 100 -53.42 1.76 -16.81
N ASN A 101 -52.70 0.80 -16.21
CA ASN A 101 -53.14 -0.56 -15.94
C ASN A 101 -53.57 -1.31 -17.20
N SER A 102 -52.69 -1.37 -18.21
CA SER A 102 -52.89 -2.30 -19.33
C SER A 102 -52.84 -3.75 -18.86
N GLY A 103 -53.31 -4.68 -19.70
CA GLY A 103 -53.09 -6.11 -19.49
C GLY A 103 -51.61 -6.48 -19.38
N VAL A 104 -51.33 -7.66 -18.81
CA VAL A 104 -49.99 -8.15 -18.46
C VAL A 104 -49.53 -9.34 -19.30
N ILE A 105 -50.31 -9.73 -20.31
CA ILE A 105 -50.01 -10.88 -21.17
C ILE A 105 -49.13 -10.43 -22.34
N LEU A 106 -47.87 -10.87 -22.33
CA LEU A 106 -46.87 -10.52 -23.36
C LEU A 106 -47.30 -10.95 -24.79
N ASN A 107 -47.93 -12.11 -24.92
CA ASN A 107 -48.37 -12.63 -26.23
C ASN A 107 -49.49 -11.80 -26.85
N ASP A 108 -50.38 -11.26 -26.03
CA ASP A 108 -51.51 -10.45 -26.48
C ASP A 108 -51.11 -9.00 -26.79
N GLN A 109 -49.91 -8.60 -26.36
CA GLN A 109 -49.32 -7.29 -26.62
C GLN A 109 -50.19 -6.14 -26.08
N ASP A 110 -50.78 -6.37 -24.92
CA ASP A 110 -51.65 -5.40 -24.26
C ASP A 110 -50.92 -4.06 -24.04
N SER A 111 -51.50 -3.01 -24.61
CA SER A 111 -50.87 -1.69 -24.72
C SER A 111 -51.70 -0.63 -24.01
N ALA A 112 -51.07 0.39 -23.43
CA ALA A 112 -51.80 1.56 -22.98
C ALA A 112 -52.52 2.24 -24.14
N VAL A 113 -51.79 2.52 -25.23
CA VAL A 113 -52.35 3.09 -26.47
C VAL A 113 -51.97 2.19 -27.64
N ARG A 114 -52.97 1.55 -28.26
CA ARG A 114 -52.79 0.82 -29.53
C ARG A 114 -53.33 1.68 -30.68
N VAL A 115 -52.54 1.86 -31.73
CA VAL A 115 -52.94 2.58 -32.95
C VAL A 115 -52.88 1.59 -34.10
N ALA A 116 -54.03 1.36 -34.74
CA ALA A 116 -54.21 0.39 -35.82
C ALA A 116 -54.62 1.03 -37.15
N ALA A 117 -54.50 2.36 -37.26
CA ALA A 117 -54.92 3.14 -38.41
C ALA A 117 -53.95 4.32 -38.68
N PRO A 118 -53.84 4.79 -39.93
CA PRO A 118 -52.86 5.82 -40.29
C PRO A 118 -53.26 7.23 -39.86
N ASP A 119 -52.30 8.16 -39.94
CA ASP A 119 -52.49 9.60 -39.74
C ASP A 119 -52.98 9.98 -38.34
N CYS A 120 -52.72 9.15 -37.33
CA CYS A 120 -53.12 9.43 -35.94
C CYS A 120 -52.09 10.28 -35.20
N ILE A 121 -52.52 10.93 -34.12
CA ILE A 121 -51.67 11.73 -33.23
C ILE A 121 -51.89 11.26 -31.80
N VAL A 122 -50.81 10.90 -31.10
CA VAL A 122 -50.80 10.57 -29.67
C VAL A 122 -49.84 11.55 -29.00
N GLU A 123 -50.36 12.52 -28.27
CA GLU A 123 -49.52 13.58 -27.71
C GLU A 123 -49.90 14.06 -26.32
N ASP A 124 -48.94 14.58 -25.55
CA ASP A 124 -49.16 15.13 -24.21
C ASP A 124 -49.89 14.18 -23.25
N ASN A 125 -49.66 12.86 -23.38
CA ASN A 125 -50.25 11.86 -22.50
C ASN A 125 -49.23 11.36 -21.46
N ARG A 126 -49.75 10.95 -20.29
CA ARG A 126 -48.99 10.31 -19.22
C ARG A 126 -49.39 8.83 -19.12
N ILE A 127 -48.54 7.97 -19.62
CA ILE A 127 -48.72 6.51 -19.63
C ILE A 127 -47.95 5.90 -18.45
N GLU A 128 -48.67 5.24 -17.55
CA GLU A 128 -48.11 4.65 -16.33
C GLU A 128 -48.57 3.20 -16.17
N ASP A 129 -47.74 2.34 -15.57
CA ASP A 129 -48.11 0.94 -15.30
C ASP A 129 -48.69 0.23 -16.53
N ALA A 130 -47.96 0.32 -17.64
CA ALA A 130 -48.30 -0.33 -18.89
C ALA A 130 -47.25 -1.38 -19.28
N LEU A 131 -47.72 -2.53 -19.77
CA LEU A 131 -46.87 -3.57 -20.33
C LEU A 131 -46.23 -3.04 -21.63
N PHE A 132 -47.06 -2.70 -22.62
CA PHE A 132 -46.65 -1.91 -23.78
C PHE A 132 -47.17 -0.48 -23.66
N GLY A 133 -46.34 0.52 -23.95
CA GLY A 133 -46.76 1.93 -23.84
C GLY A 133 -47.62 2.35 -25.03
N VAL A 134 -46.97 2.72 -26.13
CA VAL A 134 -47.62 3.04 -27.41
C VAL A 134 -47.24 2.00 -28.46
N HIS A 135 -48.24 1.34 -29.03
CA HIS A 135 -48.04 0.32 -30.07
C HIS A 135 -48.70 0.76 -31.37
N LEU A 136 -47.88 1.00 -32.40
CA LEU A 136 -48.29 1.29 -33.76
C LEU A 136 -48.26 0.00 -34.59
N ASP A 137 -49.42 -0.41 -35.10
CA ASP A 137 -49.62 -1.63 -35.87
C ASP A 137 -50.28 -1.26 -37.20
N ASN A 138 -49.52 -1.27 -38.30
CA ASN A 138 -49.96 -0.76 -39.62
C ASN A 138 -50.49 0.70 -39.60
N ALA A 139 -49.97 1.52 -38.68
CA ALA A 139 -50.40 2.90 -38.44
C ALA A 139 -49.42 3.92 -39.08
N HIS A 140 -49.45 4.03 -40.40
CA HIS A 140 -48.57 4.91 -41.16
C HIS A 140 -48.75 6.39 -40.82
N ARG A 141 -47.68 7.20 -40.97
CA ARG A 141 -47.68 8.67 -40.76
C ARG A 141 -48.22 9.12 -39.40
N THR A 142 -48.13 8.25 -38.40
CA THR A 142 -48.57 8.54 -37.03
C THR A 142 -47.52 9.35 -36.28
N ILE A 143 -47.96 10.31 -35.49
CA ILE A 143 -47.11 11.13 -34.64
C ILE A 143 -47.32 10.72 -33.18
N VAL A 144 -46.24 10.36 -32.50
CA VAL A 144 -46.22 10.11 -31.04
C VAL A 144 -45.27 11.14 -30.43
N ARG A 145 -45.80 12.13 -29.72
CA ARG A 145 -44.96 13.23 -29.21
C ARG A 145 -45.29 13.73 -27.81
N CYS A 146 -44.30 14.25 -27.09
CA CYS A 146 -44.51 14.86 -25.77
C CYS A 146 -45.17 13.95 -24.73
N ASN A 147 -45.10 12.62 -24.91
CA ASN A 147 -45.69 11.68 -23.95
C ASN A 147 -44.68 11.31 -22.86
N PHE A 148 -45.15 11.10 -21.64
CA PHE A 148 -44.40 10.45 -20.57
C PHE A 148 -44.82 8.99 -20.48
N ILE A 149 -43.88 8.05 -20.61
CA ILE A 149 -44.17 6.61 -20.65
C ILE A 149 -43.33 5.88 -19.61
N ARG A 150 -43.98 5.13 -18.73
CA ARG A 150 -43.35 4.31 -17.70
C ARG A 150 -43.96 2.90 -17.68
N SER A 151 -43.09 1.89 -17.72
CA SER A 151 -43.50 0.49 -17.66
C SER A 151 -43.90 0.04 -16.26
N HIS A 152 -44.49 -1.15 -16.16
CA HIS A 152 -44.65 -1.89 -14.91
C HIS A 152 -43.31 -2.11 -14.19
N ASP A 153 -43.38 -2.14 -12.87
CA ASP A 153 -42.26 -2.59 -12.03
C ASP A 153 -42.11 -4.11 -12.05
N LEU A 154 -41.67 -4.64 -13.19
CA LEU A 154 -41.36 -6.05 -13.40
C LEU A 154 -39.86 -6.23 -13.69
N PRO A 155 -39.28 -7.44 -13.53
CA PRO A 155 -37.96 -7.74 -14.07
C PRO A 155 -37.92 -7.48 -15.59
N VAL A 156 -36.77 -7.02 -16.11
CA VAL A 156 -36.61 -6.59 -17.52
C VAL A 156 -37.13 -7.63 -18.53
N ALA A 157 -36.93 -8.92 -18.28
CA ALA A 157 -37.40 -10.01 -19.15
C ALA A 157 -38.93 -10.09 -19.28
N ARG A 158 -39.67 -9.56 -18.30
CA ARG A 158 -41.14 -9.58 -18.25
C ARG A 158 -41.78 -8.24 -18.60
N ARG A 159 -40.99 -7.19 -18.84
CA ARG A 159 -41.49 -5.89 -19.33
C ARG A 159 -41.82 -5.97 -20.82
N GLY A 160 -42.78 -5.17 -21.25
CA GLY A 160 -43.08 -4.96 -22.68
C GLY A 160 -42.42 -3.70 -23.23
N ASP A 161 -42.61 -3.47 -24.53
CA ASP A 161 -41.96 -2.38 -25.26
C ASP A 161 -42.71 -1.06 -25.03
N GLN A 162 -41.98 0.00 -24.73
CA GLN A 162 -42.58 1.28 -24.36
C GLN A 162 -43.12 2.03 -25.57
N ILE A 163 -42.39 1.96 -26.68
CA ILE A 163 -42.89 2.36 -27.99
C ILE A 163 -42.54 1.24 -28.95
N ARG A 164 -43.57 0.69 -29.60
CA ARG A 164 -43.41 -0.37 -30.60
C ARG A 164 -44.00 0.09 -31.91
N ILE A 165 -43.20 0.00 -32.97
CA ILE A 165 -43.64 0.24 -34.35
C ILE A 165 -43.56 -1.06 -35.13
N TRP A 166 -44.66 -1.44 -35.76
CA TRP A 166 -44.82 -2.64 -36.56
C TRP A 166 -45.45 -2.27 -37.91
N TYR A 167 -44.72 -2.49 -39.02
CA TYR A 167 -45.15 -2.17 -40.39
C TYR A 167 -45.78 -0.77 -40.54
N SER A 168 -45.22 0.24 -39.89
CA SER A 168 -45.81 1.58 -39.79
C SER A 168 -44.84 2.64 -40.31
N HIS A 169 -44.86 2.85 -41.62
CA HIS A 169 -44.01 3.79 -42.35
C HIS A 169 -44.25 5.27 -41.99
N HIS A 170 -43.19 6.07 -42.08
CA HIS A 170 -43.20 7.52 -41.90
C HIS A 170 -43.72 8.02 -40.54
N ALA A 171 -43.62 7.18 -39.50
CA ALA A 171 -43.98 7.58 -38.16
C ALA A 171 -42.93 8.52 -37.54
N ARG A 172 -43.40 9.45 -36.69
CA ARG A 172 -42.56 10.43 -35.99
C ARG A 172 -42.69 10.25 -34.49
N ILE A 173 -41.57 9.97 -33.83
CA ILE A 173 -41.47 9.77 -32.39
C ILE A 173 -40.65 10.92 -31.83
N GLU A 174 -41.31 11.90 -31.22
CA GLU A 174 -40.69 13.19 -30.91
C GLU A 174 -40.87 13.62 -29.45
N GLN A 175 -39.81 14.07 -28.77
CA GLN A 175 -39.93 14.71 -27.46
C GLN A 175 -40.62 13.84 -26.37
N ASN A 176 -40.60 12.52 -26.50
CA ASN A 176 -41.18 11.64 -25.49
C ASN A 176 -40.16 11.37 -24.38
N THR A 177 -40.64 11.21 -23.14
CA THR A 177 -39.83 10.77 -22.00
C THR A 177 -40.21 9.34 -21.63
N VAL A 178 -39.28 8.40 -21.76
CA VAL A 178 -39.49 6.98 -21.49
C VAL A 178 -38.58 6.51 -20.34
N VAL A 179 -39.18 5.86 -19.34
CA VAL A 179 -38.46 5.44 -18.13
C VAL A 179 -38.78 3.99 -17.78
N GLY A 180 -37.73 3.19 -17.58
CA GLY A 180 -37.86 1.85 -16.99
C GLY A 180 -38.50 0.82 -17.92
N GLY A 181 -38.36 0.97 -19.24
CA GLY A 181 -38.95 0.08 -20.25
C GLY A 181 -38.18 -1.21 -20.51
N ARG A 182 -38.74 -2.08 -21.37
CA ARG A 182 -37.92 -3.03 -22.13
C ARG A 182 -37.23 -2.26 -23.26
N ASP A 183 -37.93 -2.02 -24.36
CA ASP A 183 -37.35 -1.42 -25.58
C ASP A 183 -38.21 -0.30 -26.16
N LEU A 184 -37.59 0.64 -26.88
CA LEU A 184 -38.25 1.36 -27.97
C LEU A 184 -37.82 0.67 -29.27
N VAL A 185 -38.74 -0.05 -29.90
CA VAL A 185 -38.39 -0.96 -30.99
C VAL A 185 -39.18 -0.67 -32.26
N PHE A 186 -38.46 -0.66 -33.38
CA PHE A 186 -38.94 -0.30 -34.70
C PHE A 186 -38.72 -1.46 -35.66
N TRP A 187 -39.81 -2.04 -36.16
CA TRP A 187 -39.79 -3.22 -37.03
C TRP A 187 -40.36 -2.92 -38.41
N TYR A 188 -39.70 -3.43 -39.45
CA TYR A 188 -40.23 -3.50 -40.83
C TYR A 188 -40.84 -2.19 -41.34
N SER A 189 -40.20 -1.06 -41.05
CA SER A 189 -40.75 0.26 -41.33
C SER A 189 -39.73 1.19 -41.99
N GLN A 190 -40.19 2.12 -42.81
CA GLN A 190 -39.33 3.05 -43.54
C GLN A 190 -39.65 4.49 -43.19
N GLY A 191 -38.68 5.39 -43.29
CA GLY A 191 -38.90 6.82 -43.08
C GLY A 191 -39.19 7.22 -41.64
N ILE A 192 -38.71 6.46 -40.65
CA ILE A 192 -38.98 6.73 -39.24
C ILE A 192 -38.11 7.88 -38.76
N THR A 193 -38.72 8.85 -38.06
CA THR A 193 -37.99 9.94 -37.41
C THR A 193 -38.10 9.81 -35.89
N VAL A 194 -36.97 9.64 -35.21
CA VAL A 194 -36.88 9.60 -33.75
C VAL A 194 -36.07 10.79 -33.28
N ARG A 195 -36.75 11.84 -32.78
CA ARG A 195 -36.10 13.12 -32.46
C ARG A 195 -36.38 13.64 -31.06
N GLY A 196 -35.35 14.07 -30.34
CA GLY A 196 -35.52 14.82 -29.08
C GLY A 196 -36.10 14.00 -27.92
N ASN A 197 -36.08 12.67 -27.99
CA ASN A 197 -36.63 11.80 -26.94
C ASN A 197 -35.63 11.62 -25.79
N HIS A 198 -36.16 11.44 -24.59
CA HIS A 198 -35.39 11.14 -23.38
C HIS A 198 -35.68 9.70 -22.93
N VAL A 199 -34.72 8.79 -23.08
CA VAL A 199 -34.90 7.38 -22.70
C VAL A 199 -33.90 6.98 -21.63
N ARG A 200 -34.40 6.44 -20.51
CA ARG A 200 -33.56 5.95 -19.42
C ARG A 200 -34.01 4.65 -18.80
N ARG A 201 -33.05 3.90 -18.25
CA ARG A 201 -33.28 2.64 -17.53
C ARG A 201 -34.03 1.58 -18.34
N SER A 202 -33.81 1.56 -19.64
CA SER A 202 -34.37 0.58 -20.58
C SER A 202 -33.32 -0.46 -20.97
N ARG A 203 -33.75 -1.60 -21.53
CA ARG A 203 -32.82 -2.58 -22.10
C ARG A 203 -32.21 -2.00 -23.38
N TYR A 204 -33.04 -1.74 -24.39
CA TYR A 204 -32.62 -0.98 -25.56
C TYR A 204 -33.29 0.40 -25.55
N GLY A 205 -32.49 1.47 -25.51
CA GLY A 205 -33.00 2.84 -25.57
C GLY A 205 -33.70 3.12 -26.90
N ILE A 206 -33.06 2.75 -28.01
CA ILE A 206 -33.61 2.79 -29.37
C ILE A 206 -33.14 1.53 -30.10
N HIS A 207 -34.06 0.79 -30.73
CA HIS A 207 -33.74 -0.44 -31.45
C HIS A 207 -34.42 -0.51 -32.83
N PHE A 208 -33.62 -0.53 -33.89
CA PHE A 208 -34.11 -0.68 -35.27
C PHE A 208 -33.88 -2.10 -35.78
N MET A 209 -34.91 -2.68 -36.39
CA MET A 209 -34.82 -3.98 -37.04
C MET A 209 -35.56 -3.97 -38.39
N TYR A 210 -34.84 -4.23 -39.48
CA TYR A 210 -35.37 -4.21 -40.85
C TYR A 210 -36.03 -2.88 -41.24
N CYS A 211 -35.37 -1.76 -40.93
CA CYS A 211 -35.83 -0.42 -41.27
C CYS A 211 -34.98 0.22 -42.37
N SER A 212 -35.53 1.23 -43.05
CA SER A 212 -34.74 2.03 -44.00
C SER A 212 -35.04 3.52 -43.98
N ASP A 213 -34.08 4.32 -44.46
CA ASP A 213 -34.26 5.75 -44.74
C ASP A 213 -34.74 6.54 -43.52
N SER A 214 -34.13 6.29 -42.37
CA SER A 214 -34.63 6.73 -41.07
C SER A 214 -33.61 7.57 -40.30
N PHE A 215 -34.10 8.39 -39.37
CA PHE A 215 -33.33 9.40 -38.66
C PHE A 215 -33.46 9.22 -37.14
N VAL A 216 -32.32 9.25 -36.44
CA VAL A 216 -32.22 9.27 -34.97
C VAL A 216 -31.44 10.51 -34.56
N GLU A 217 -32.13 11.52 -34.03
CA GLU A 217 -31.57 12.87 -33.88
C GLU A 217 -31.85 13.50 -32.52
N ASP A 218 -30.86 14.20 -31.95
CA ASP A 218 -31.03 15.04 -30.77
C ASP A 218 -31.63 14.32 -29.53
N ASN A 219 -31.50 12.99 -29.44
CA ASN A 219 -32.04 12.20 -28.33
C ASN A 219 -31.07 12.17 -27.14
N LEU A 220 -31.60 12.04 -25.93
CA LEU A 220 -30.85 11.78 -24.69
C LEU A 220 -31.13 10.35 -24.22
N LEU A 221 -30.12 9.49 -24.30
CA LEU A 221 -30.20 8.07 -24.00
C LEU A 221 -29.21 7.75 -22.88
N HIS A 222 -29.70 7.54 -21.66
CA HIS A 222 -28.81 7.33 -20.52
C HIS A 222 -29.26 6.29 -19.50
N GLU A 223 -28.32 5.68 -18.77
CA GLU A 223 -28.58 4.61 -17.81
C GLU A 223 -29.31 3.39 -18.42
N ASN A 224 -29.17 3.11 -19.72
CA ASN A 224 -29.76 1.93 -20.37
C ASN A 224 -28.77 0.75 -20.40
N SER A 225 -29.23 -0.45 -20.76
CA SER A 225 -28.31 -1.55 -21.07
C SER A 225 -27.62 -1.33 -22.41
N VAL A 226 -28.37 -0.82 -23.40
CA VAL A 226 -27.88 -0.38 -24.70
C VAL A 226 -28.54 0.95 -25.04
N GLY A 227 -27.76 1.94 -25.47
CA GLY A 227 -28.28 3.24 -25.89
C GLY A 227 -29.07 3.15 -27.19
N VAL A 228 -28.37 2.92 -28.30
CA VAL A 228 -28.94 2.71 -29.64
C VAL A 228 -28.44 1.38 -30.19
N TYR A 229 -29.31 0.60 -30.80
CA TYR A 229 -28.95 -0.63 -31.50
C TYR A 229 -29.61 -0.69 -32.87
N LEU A 230 -28.82 -0.90 -33.92
CA LEU A 230 -29.28 -0.90 -35.30
C LEU A 230 -28.96 -2.24 -35.95
N MET A 231 -29.99 -2.92 -36.45
CA MET A 231 -29.89 -4.26 -37.01
C MET A 231 -30.59 -4.37 -38.37
N TYR A 232 -29.93 -5.03 -39.33
CA TYR A 232 -30.53 -5.43 -40.61
C TYR A 232 -31.19 -4.28 -41.40
N SER A 233 -30.68 -3.07 -41.25
CA SER A 233 -31.33 -1.84 -41.71
C SER A 233 -30.43 -1.07 -42.68
N LYS A 234 -31.02 -0.19 -43.50
CA LYS A 234 -30.29 0.52 -44.57
C LYS A 234 -30.49 2.04 -44.51
N ARG A 235 -29.43 2.81 -44.78
CA ARG A 235 -29.47 4.27 -44.87
C ARG A 235 -30.09 4.92 -43.64
N VAL A 236 -29.60 4.55 -42.45
CA VAL A 236 -30.00 5.17 -41.19
C VAL A 236 -28.98 6.24 -40.81
N THR A 237 -29.46 7.43 -40.44
CA THR A 237 -28.62 8.53 -39.96
C THR A 237 -28.83 8.73 -38.46
N VAL A 238 -27.73 8.69 -37.69
CA VAL A 238 -27.73 8.95 -36.25
C VAL A 238 -26.87 10.18 -35.99
N ARG A 239 -27.47 11.29 -35.54
CA ARG A 239 -26.72 12.52 -35.31
C ARG A 239 -27.14 13.33 -34.09
N ASN A 240 -26.20 14.07 -33.51
CA ASN A 240 -26.41 14.96 -32.36
C ASN A 240 -27.01 14.28 -31.10
N ASN A 241 -26.93 12.96 -30.98
CA ASN A 241 -27.49 12.28 -29.81
C ASN A 241 -26.50 12.32 -28.64
N ARG A 242 -27.03 12.31 -27.41
CA ARG A 242 -26.28 12.15 -26.17
C ARG A 242 -26.54 10.76 -25.61
N ILE A 243 -25.53 9.89 -25.70
CA ILE A 243 -25.59 8.47 -25.33
C ILE A 243 -24.66 8.22 -24.14
N LEU A 244 -25.21 8.24 -22.94
CA LEU A 244 -24.45 8.43 -21.69
C LEU A 244 -24.65 7.28 -20.69
N ASN A 245 -23.61 6.83 -20.00
CA ASN A 245 -23.72 5.92 -18.84
C ASN A 245 -24.49 4.61 -19.10
N ASN A 246 -24.45 4.05 -20.32
CA ASN A 246 -25.12 2.78 -20.62
C ASN A 246 -24.19 1.63 -20.24
N ARG A 247 -24.39 1.04 -19.04
CA ARG A 247 -23.49 0.04 -18.43
C ARG A 247 -24.19 -1.25 -17.97
N GLY A 248 -25.35 -1.56 -18.55
CA GLY A 248 -26.06 -2.83 -18.27
C GLY A 248 -25.28 -4.07 -18.72
N VAL A 249 -25.96 -5.22 -18.83
CA VAL A 249 -25.32 -6.51 -19.16
C VAL A 249 -24.52 -6.42 -20.47
N SER A 250 -25.07 -5.78 -21.49
CA SER A 250 -24.38 -5.53 -22.76
C SER A 250 -23.52 -4.25 -22.75
N GLY A 251 -23.94 -3.21 -22.04
CA GLY A 251 -23.16 -1.98 -21.81
C GLY A 251 -22.78 -1.17 -23.06
N MET A 252 -23.51 -1.31 -24.17
CA MET A 252 -23.19 -0.63 -25.43
C MET A 252 -23.83 0.76 -25.50
N GLY A 253 -23.07 1.77 -25.94
CA GLY A 253 -23.61 3.08 -26.30
C GLY A 253 -24.39 2.99 -27.60
N LEU A 254 -23.69 2.70 -28.69
CA LEU A 254 -24.23 2.52 -30.03
C LEU A 254 -23.75 1.18 -30.58
N GLY A 255 -24.68 0.29 -30.95
CA GLY A 255 -24.37 -0.99 -31.56
C GLY A 255 -24.91 -1.12 -32.98
N ILE A 256 -24.13 -1.77 -33.84
CA ILE A 256 -24.38 -1.92 -35.28
C ILE A 256 -24.23 -3.38 -35.67
N LYS A 257 -25.21 -3.89 -36.41
CA LYS A 257 -25.18 -5.24 -36.98
C LYS A 257 -25.87 -5.29 -38.33
N ASP A 258 -25.16 -5.75 -39.35
CA ASP A 258 -25.64 -5.94 -40.71
C ASP A 258 -26.36 -4.69 -41.24
N MET A 259 -25.61 -3.58 -41.26
CA MET A 259 -26.11 -2.26 -41.70
C MET A 259 -25.47 -1.83 -43.02
N ASP A 260 -26.27 -1.28 -43.95
CA ASP A 260 -25.77 -0.73 -45.22
C ASP A 260 -25.93 0.81 -45.26
N GLY A 261 -24.85 1.54 -45.57
CA GLY A 261 -24.85 2.99 -45.78
C GLY A 261 -25.22 3.80 -44.54
N ILE A 262 -24.67 3.45 -43.37
CA ILE A 262 -24.93 4.18 -42.12
C ILE A 262 -24.13 5.48 -42.04
N ARG A 263 -24.75 6.53 -41.46
CA ARG A 263 -24.06 7.79 -41.12
C ARG A 263 -24.21 8.08 -39.64
N ILE A 264 -23.09 8.12 -38.93
CA ILE A 264 -23.01 8.42 -37.50
C ILE A 264 -22.24 9.73 -37.34
N GLU A 265 -22.92 10.82 -36.98
CA GLU A 265 -22.31 12.14 -37.02
C GLU A 265 -22.56 12.97 -35.75
N ARG A 266 -21.52 13.61 -35.22
CA ARG A 266 -21.64 14.62 -34.14
C ARG A 266 -22.41 14.13 -32.90
N ASN A 267 -22.32 12.83 -32.59
CA ASN A 267 -22.92 12.27 -31.36
C ASN A 267 -21.93 12.37 -30.19
N LEU A 268 -22.45 12.58 -28.97
CA LEU A 268 -21.70 12.43 -27.73
C LEU A 268 -21.98 11.05 -27.14
N ILE A 269 -20.98 10.18 -27.16
CA ILE A 269 -21.05 8.80 -26.67
C ILE A 269 -20.07 8.69 -25.51
N ALA A 270 -20.60 8.75 -24.27
CA ALA A 270 -19.76 8.87 -23.08
C ALA A 270 -20.10 7.92 -21.92
N ASN A 271 -19.07 7.53 -21.16
CA ASN A 271 -19.17 6.67 -19.96
C ASN A 271 -19.86 5.30 -20.17
N ASN A 272 -19.92 4.79 -21.40
CA ASN A 272 -20.49 3.46 -21.69
C ASN A 272 -19.40 2.38 -21.50
N ARG A 273 -19.78 1.10 -21.34
CA ARG A 273 -18.77 0.02 -21.34
C ARG A 273 -18.12 -0.07 -22.72
N THR A 274 -18.94 -0.07 -23.77
CA THR A 274 -18.47 0.04 -25.16
C THR A 274 -19.16 1.22 -25.81
N GLY A 275 -18.41 2.21 -26.29
CA GLY A 275 -18.97 3.40 -26.93
C GLY A 275 -19.67 3.04 -28.23
N LEU A 276 -18.89 2.61 -29.23
CA LEU A 276 -19.36 2.05 -30.49
C LEU A 276 -19.03 0.56 -30.56
N PHE A 277 -20.02 -0.26 -30.89
CA PHE A 277 -19.84 -1.69 -31.16
C PHE A 277 -20.26 -1.98 -32.60
N VAL A 278 -19.35 -2.50 -33.42
CA VAL A 278 -19.61 -2.85 -34.83
C VAL A 278 -19.37 -4.34 -35.02
N ASP A 279 -20.45 -5.08 -35.24
CA ASP A 279 -20.42 -6.50 -35.61
C ASP A 279 -20.10 -6.64 -37.11
N SER A 280 -20.95 -6.01 -37.94
CA SER A 280 -20.86 -6.02 -39.41
C SER A 280 -21.60 -4.81 -40.01
N GLY A 281 -21.14 -4.33 -41.17
CA GLY A 281 -21.78 -3.24 -41.93
C GLY A 281 -20.81 -2.20 -42.49
N GLU A 282 -21.34 -1.31 -43.33
CA GLU A 282 -20.59 -0.21 -43.96
C GLU A 282 -21.16 1.17 -43.57
N GLY A 283 -20.27 2.13 -43.32
CA GLY A 283 -20.68 3.47 -42.93
C GLY A 283 -19.58 4.52 -42.76
N GLU A 284 -20.05 5.73 -42.52
CA GLU A 284 -19.22 6.89 -42.23
C GLU A 284 -19.47 7.36 -40.79
N TYR A 285 -18.38 7.52 -40.03
CA TYR A 285 -18.36 7.95 -38.64
C TYR A 285 -17.61 9.27 -38.59
N ARG A 286 -18.33 10.37 -38.43
CA ARG A 286 -17.75 11.70 -38.56
C ARG A 286 -17.99 12.57 -37.33
N GLU A 287 -16.93 13.21 -36.84
CA GLU A 287 -17.03 14.25 -35.81
C GLU A 287 -17.71 13.80 -34.49
N ASN A 288 -17.75 12.50 -34.22
CA ASN A 288 -18.31 11.97 -32.98
C ASN A 288 -17.35 12.14 -31.81
N TRP A 289 -17.92 12.25 -30.61
CA TRP A 289 -17.20 12.38 -29.36
C TRP A 289 -17.34 11.07 -28.58
N PHE A 290 -16.28 10.27 -28.59
CA PHE A 290 -16.15 9.06 -27.78
C PHE A 290 -15.39 9.40 -26.52
N VAL A 291 -16.09 9.55 -25.40
CA VAL A 291 -15.51 10.13 -24.18
C VAL A 291 -15.63 9.16 -22.99
N ARG A 292 -14.52 8.75 -22.37
CA ARG A 292 -14.52 7.88 -21.16
C ARG A 292 -15.29 6.57 -21.29
N ASN A 293 -15.34 5.96 -22.47
CA ASN A 293 -15.86 4.61 -22.60
C ASN A 293 -14.76 3.61 -22.20
N ASP A 294 -15.11 2.42 -21.69
CA ASP A 294 -14.08 1.40 -21.42
C ASP A 294 -13.41 0.98 -22.74
N VAL A 295 -14.22 0.89 -23.81
CA VAL A 295 -13.75 0.80 -25.19
C VAL A 295 -14.43 1.88 -26.02
N GLY A 296 -13.67 2.76 -26.68
CA GLY A 296 -14.18 3.81 -27.55
C GLY A 296 -14.95 3.23 -28.75
N ALA A 297 -14.27 2.40 -29.54
CA ALA A 297 -14.88 1.61 -30.62
C ALA A 297 -14.38 0.16 -30.58
N ASN A 298 -15.31 -0.82 -30.57
CA ASN A 298 -15.01 -2.25 -30.70
C ASN A 298 -15.46 -2.76 -32.07
N LEU A 299 -14.53 -3.36 -32.84
CA LEU A 299 -14.78 -3.87 -34.20
C LEU A 299 -14.53 -5.38 -34.26
N VAL A 300 -15.54 -6.16 -34.66
CA VAL A 300 -15.55 -7.64 -34.55
C VAL A 300 -15.20 -8.38 -35.86
N LEU A 301 -15.90 -8.13 -36.99
CA LEU A 301 -15.69 -8.87 -38.26
C LEU A 301 -15.82 -8.06 -39.55
N ALA A 302 -15.23 -8.60 -40.64
CA ALA A 302 -15.02 -7.97 -41.93
C ALA A 302 -16.30 -7.71 -42.76
N VAL A 303 -16.61 -6.43 -43.05
CA VAL A 303 -17.12 -5.98 -44.36
C VAL A 303 -16.69 -4.52 -44.65
N LYS A 304 -16.29 -4.32 -45.91
CA LYS A 304 -16.01 -3.13 -46.73
C LYS A 304 -16.24 -1.73 -46.12
N THR A 305 -15.21 -0.88 -46.26
CA THR A 305 -15.28 0.59 -46.31
C THR A 305 -15.99 1.26 -45.13
N ASN A 306 -15.38 1.21 -43.93
CA ASN A 306 -15.76 2.07 -42.81
C ASN A 306 -14.77 3.24 -42.70
N ARG A 307 -15.29 4.47 -42.68
CA ARG A 307 -14.46 5.69 -42.64
C ARG A 307 -14.66 6.44 -41.33
N PHE A 308 -13.60 6.59 -40.55
CA PHE A 308 -13.57 7.37 -39.31
C PHE A 308 -12.84 8.69 -39.55
N VAL A 309 -13.60 9.80 -39.60
CA VAL A 309 -13.08 11.14 -39.91
C VAL A 309 -13.39 12.13 -38.80
N GLY A 310 -12.39 12.86 -38.29
CA GLY A 310 -12.66 13.99 -37.40
C GLY A 310 -13.20 13.59 -36.02
N ASN A 311 -13.17 12.31 -35.63
CA ASN A 311 -13.73 11.85 -34.35
C ASN A 311 -12.77 12.16 -33.20
N ARG A 312 -13.31 12.22 -31.98
CA ARG A 312 -12.54 12.55 -30.77
C ARG A 312 -12.61 11.38 -29.83
N PHE A 313 -11.52 10.63 -29.72
CA PHE A 313 -11.35 9.55 -28.76
C PHE A 313 -10.68 10.11 -27.51
N ILE A 314 -11.51 10.59 -26.59
CA ILE A 314 -11.08 11.31 -25.40
C ILE A 314 -11.14 10.38 -24.19
N GLU A 315 -9.99 10.04 -23.63
CA GLU A 315 -9.85 9.33 -22.36
C GLU A 315 -10.66 8.03 -22.27
N ASN A 316 -10.85 7.35 -23.40
CA ASN A 316 -11.35 5.97 -23.38
C ASN A 316 -10.25 5.07 -22.82
N PHE A 317 -10.63 4.02 -22.09
CA PHE A 317 -9.64 3.10 -21.53
C PHE A 317 -8.87 2.38 -22.65
N GLU A 318 -9.59 1.95 -23.68
CA GLU A 318 -9.05 1.52 -24.97
C GLU A 318 -9.72 2.33 -26.08
N ALA A 319 -8.97 3.09 -26.88
CA ALA A 319 -9.56 3.93 -27.92
C ALA A 319 -10.28 3.09 -28.98
N VAL A 320 -9.60 2.06 -29.49
CA VAL A 320 -10.13 1.12 -30.48
C VAL A 320 -9.69 -0.29 -30.12
N ARG A 321 -10.66 -1.21 -30.03
CA ARG A 321 -10.44 -2.65 -29.90
C ARG A 321 -10.76 -3.35 -31.21
N LEU A 322 -9.92 -4.30 -31.59
CA LEU A 322 -10.08 -5.13 -32.78
C LEU A 322 -10.08 -6.59 -32.37
N GLU A 323 -11.20 -7.30 -32.53
CA GLU A 323 -11.25 -8.73 -32.17
C GLU A 323 -10.54 -9.63 -33.19
N ARG A 324 -10.43 -9.18 -34.47
CA ARG A 324 -9.67 -9.87 -35.53
C ARG A 324 -8.75 -8.93 -36.30
N PRO A 325 -7.44 -8.88 -35.96
CA PRO A 325 -6.45 -7.99 -36.60
C PRO A 325 -6.34 -8.14 -38.12
N ASP A 326 -6.56 -9.35 -38.64
CA ASP A 326 -6.44 -9.67 -40.07
C ASP A 326 -7.63 -9.14 -40.92
N SER A 327 -8.69 -8.63 -40.26
CA SER A 327 -9.96 -8.25 -40.88
C SER A 327 -10.11 -6.74 -41.16
N VAL A 328 -9.04 -5.95 -40.98
CA VAL A 328 -9.10 -4.47 -40.91
C VAL A 328 -8.79 -3.76 -42.25
N ALA A 329 -8.55 -4.50 -43.33
CA ALA A 329 -8.10 -3.96 -44.62
C ALA A 329 -9.05 -2.92 -45.28
N GLY A 330 -10.30 -2.79 -44.81
CA GLY A 330 -11.30 -1.85 -45.32
C GLY A 330 -11.64 -0.68 -44.41
N VAL A 331 -10.91 -0.45 -43.31
CA VAL A 331 -11.17 0.66 -42.37
C VAL A 331 -10.12 1.74 -42.54
N SER A 332 -10.55 3.00 -42.70
CA SER A 332 -9.65 4.16 -42.82
C SER A 332 -9.89 5.17 -41.70
N TRP A 333 -8.80 5.73 -41.18
CA TRP A 333 -8.78 6.73 -40.11
C TRP A 333 -8.11 7.98 -40.64
N GLU A 334 -8.73 9.14 -40.43
CA GLU A 334 -8.19 10.42 -40.88
C GLU A 334 -8.65 11.56 -39.97
N GLY A 335 -7.73 12.39 -39.47
CA GLY A 335 -8.11 13.61 -38.77
C GLY A 335 -8.76 13.35 -37.42
N ASN A 336 -8.51 12.22 -36.77
CA ASN A 336 -9.11 11.94 -35.46
C ASN A 336 -8.19 12.44 -34.34
N TYR A 337 -8.79 12.85 -33.22
CA TYR A 337 -8.06 13.15 -31.99
C TYR A 337 -7.95 11.91 -31.11
N TRP A 338 -6.77 11.69 -30.54
CA TRP A 338 -6.44 10.53 -29.71
C TRP A 338 -5.78 10.98 -28.41
N SER A 339 -6.36 10.64 -27.25
CA SER A 339 -5.79 11.04 -25.95
C SER A 339 -4.42 10.42 -25.63
N ASP A 340 -4.05 9.32 -26.28
CA ASP A 340 -2.78 8.62 -26.15
C ASP A 340 -1.77 8.98 -27.25
N TYR A 341 -2.12 9.91 -28.16
CA TYR A 341 -1.20 10.45 -29.13
C TYR A 341 -0.20 11.40 -28.47
N SER A 342 1.09 11.11 -28.62
CA SER A 342 2.20 11.86 -28.03
C SER A 342 3.07 12.55 -29.08
N GLY A 343 2.59 12.69 -30.32
CA GLY A 343 3.31 13.45 -31.32
C GLY A 343 3.14 14.95 -31.13
N TYR A 344 3.89 15.73 -31.90
CA TYR A 344 3.92 17.18 -31.82
C TYR A 344 3.42 17.79 -33.14
N ASP A 345 3.16 19.10 -33.08
CA ASP A 345 2.66 19.95 -34.15
C ASP A 345 3.64 21.11 -34.30
N ALA A 346 4.69 20.91 -35.11
CA ALA A 346 5.76 21.87 -35.28
C ALA A 346 5.37 23.01 -36.23
N ASP A 347 4.45 22.78 -37.16
CA ASP A 347 3.99 23.78 -38.12
C ASP A 347 2.75 24.56 -37.66
N GLY A 348 2.08 24.10 -36.59
CA GLY A 348 0.96 24.76 -35.94
C GLY A 348 -0.35 24.65 -36.71
N ASP A 349 -0.50 23.65 -37.59
CA ASP A 349 -1.68 23.48 -38.44
C ASP A 349 -2.87 22.77 -37.74
N GLY A 350 -2.66 22.33 -36.49
CA GLY A 350 -3.65 21.62 -35.67
C GLY A 350 -3.64 20.10 -35.87
N TYR A 351 -2.78 19.59 -36.75
CA TYR A 351 -2.52 18.18 -36.99
C TYR A 351 -1.12 17.80 -36.54
N GLY A 352 -0.97 16.53 -36.19
CA GLY A 352 0.31 16.00 -35.77
C GLY A 352 1.23 15.71 -36.96
N ASP A 353 2.48 16.13 -36.87
CA ASP A 353 3.52 15.85 -37.88
C ASP A 353 3.86 14.35 -38.00
N ILE A 354 3.54 13.58 -36.97
CA ILE A 354 3.82 12.15 -36.87
C ILE A 354 2.50 11.37 -36.94
N PRO A 355 2.38 10.35 -37.80
CA PRO A 355 1.19 9.51 -37.84
C PRO A 355 0.91 8.84 -36.48
N TYR A 356 -0.36 8.83 -36.05
CA TYR A 356 -0.76 8.02 -34.90
C TYR A 356 -0.77 6.54 -35.29
N ARG A 357 -0.19 5.71 -34.42
CA ARG A 357 -0.11 4.25 -34.57
C ARG A 357 -0.55 3.60 -33.26
N ALA A 358 -1.72 2.96 -33.27
CA ALA A 358 -2.12 2.14 -32.13
C ALA A 358 -1.38 0.80 -32.19
N VAL A 359 -0.24 0.70 -31.49
CA VAL A 359 0.52 -0.54 -31.31
C VAL A 359 0.92 -0.69 -29.86
N ARG A 360 0.28 -1.62 -29.14
CA ARG A 360 0.84 -2.24 -27.93
C ARG A 360 1.39 -3.60 -28.36
N VAL A 361 2.69 -3.81 -28.20
CA VAL A 361 3.34 -5.08 -28.57
C VAL A 361 2.86 -6.20 -27.65
N PHE A 362 2.56 -5.87 -26.40
CA PHE A 362 1.96 -6.82 -25.49
C PHE A 362 0.59 -7.31 -25.96
N ASP A 363 -0.26 -6.44 -26.53
CA ASP A 363 -1.58 -6.85 -27.06
C ASP A 363 -1.45 -7.92 -28.14
N LEU A 364 -0.41 -7.84 -28.98
CA LEU A 364 -0.15 -8.85 -30.02
C LEU A 364 0.35 -10.18 -29.44
N LEU A 365 1.14 -10.15 -28.37
CA LEU A 365 1.48 -11.37 -27.62
C LEU A 365 0.22 -12.01 -27.02
N THR A 366 -0.74 -11.20 -26.57
CA THR A 366 -2.00 -11.69 -26.00
C THR A 366 -3.03 -12.10 -27.05
N ALA A 367 -2.93 -11.61 -28.29
CA ALA A 367 -3.90 -11.92 -29.36
C ALA A 367 -3.97 -13.42 -29.66
N HIS A 368 -2.84 -14.11 -29.57
CA HIS A 368 -2.76 -15.57 -29.75
C HIS A 368 -2.93 -16.37 -28.45
N ASN A 369 -2.87 -15.71 -27.30
CA ASN A 369 -3.07 -16.34 -25.99
C ASN A 369 -3.70 -15.34 -25.00
N SER A 370 -5.03 -15.33 -24.96
CA SER A 370 -5.80 -14.43 -24.10
C SER A 370 -5.56 -14.65 -22.60
N ALA A 371 -4.93 -15.76 -22.19
CA ALA A 371 -4.53 -15.97 -20.80
C ALA A 371 -3.37 -15.05 -20.36
N LEU A 372 -2.57 -14.54 -21.30
CA LEU A 372 -1.48 -13.59 -21.00
C LEU A 372 -1.99 -12.21 -20.61
N GLN A 373 -3.25 -11.86 -20.92
CA GLN A 373 -3.86 -10.59 -20.53
C GLN A 373 -3.92 -10.41 -19.01
N ILE A 374 -3.72 -11.47 -18.21
CA ILE A 374 -3.55 -11.35 -16.76
C ILE A 374 -2.36 -10.45 -16.38
N PHE A 375 -1.38 -10.27 -17.26
CA PHE A 375 -0.26 -9.34 -17.06
C PHE A 375 -0.55 -7.92 -17.55
N ASN A 376 -1.75 -7.62 -18.05
CA ASN A 376 -2.18 -6.25 -18.27
C ASN A 376 -1.98 -5.44 -16.98
N TYR A 377 -1.57 -4.18 -17.14
CA TYR A 377 -1.17 -3.27 -16.06
C TYR A 377 0.08 -3.67 -15.25
N SER A 378 0.77 -4.76 -15.59
CA SER A 378 2.05 -5.08 -14.93
C SER A 378 3.16 -4.15 -15.40
N LEU A 379 4.16 -3.96 -14.55
CA LEU A 379 5.39 -3.23 -14.90
C LEU A 379 6.12 -3.92 -16.06
N SER A 380 6.05 -5.24 -16.15
CA SER A 380 6.68 -6.03 -17.21
C SER A 380 6.00 -5.84 -18.57
N ALA A 381 4.66 -5.83 -18.62
CA ALA A 381 3.94 -5.52 -19.85
C ALA A 381 4.27 -4.11 -20.36
N GLN A 382 4.33 -3.13 -19.46
CA GLN A 382 4.73 -1.75 -19.79
C GLN A 382 6.18 -1.67 -20.28
N ALA A 383 7.10 -2.44 -19.67
CA ALA A 383 8.49 -2.49 -20.10
C ALA A 383 8.64 -3.10 -21.51
N ILE A 384 7.83 -4.12 -21.85
CA ILE A 384 7.79 -4.70 -23.19
C ILE A 384 7.31 -3.66 -24.22
N ASP A 385 6.19 -2.98 -23.92
CA ASP A 385 5.65 -1.94 -24.80
C ASP A 385 6.62 -0.76 -24.97
N PHE A 386 7.25 -0.33 -23.88
CA PHE A 386 8.26 0.74 -23.91
C PHE A 386 9.49 0.32 -24.73
N GLY A 387 10.01 -0.90 -24.53
CA GLY A 387 11.12 -1.43 -25.31
C GLY A 387 10.81 -1.48 -26.80
N ALA A 388 9.61 -1.91 -27.18
CA ALA A 388 9.18 -1.94 -28.57
C ALA A 388 9.08 -0.55 -29.22
N ARG A 389 8.72 0.49 -28.44
CA ARG A 389 8.73 1.89 -28.92
C ARG A 389 10.14 2.41 -29.15
N LEU A 390 11.10 2.02 -28.31
CA LEU A 390 12.50 2.42 -28.45
C LEU A 390 13.21 1.75 -29.63
N PHE A 391 12.78 0.54 -30.01
CA PHE A 391 13.40 -0.26 -31.06
C PHE A 391 12.39 -0.64 -32.15
N PRO A 392 12.20 0.23 -33.18
CA PRO A 392 11.20 0.04 -34.24
C PRO A 392 11.33 -1.26 -35.04
N LEU A 393 12.50 -1.91 -35.03
CA LEU A 393 12.73 -3.21 -35.65
C LEU A 393 11.85 -4.32 -35.06
N PHE A 394 11.41 -4.17 -33.81
CA PHE A 394 10.52 -5.10 -33.13
C PHE A 394 9.05 -4.63 -33.12
N ALA A 395 8.74 -3.47 -33.72
CA ALA A 395 7.40 -2.92 -33.77
C ALA A 395 6.59 -3.55 -34.93
N PRO A 396 5.49 -4.27 -34.64
CA PRO A 396 4.64 -4.89 -35.65
C PRO A 396 3.84 -3.85 -36.47
N ARG A 397 3.23 -4.30 -37.57
CA ARG A 397 2.40 -3.45 -38.45
C ARG A 397 1.25 -2.84 -37.67
N ALA A 398 1.10 -1.51 -37.72
CA ALA A 398 0.05 -0.79 -37.00
C ALA A 398 -1.35 -1.21 -37.46
N LEU A 399 -2.22 -1.55 -36.51
CA LEU A 399 -3.60 -1.97 -36.78
C LEU A 399 -4.55 -0.79 -36.97
N VAL A 400 -4.24 0.34 -36.33
CA VAL A 400 -4.84 1.66 -36.58
C VAL A 400 -3.71 2.59 -36.98
N LEU A 401 -3.87 3.23 -38.14
CA LEU A 401 -2.97 4.25 -38.66
C LEU A 401 -3.80 5.47 -39.02
N ASP A 402 -3.62 6.56 -38.26
CA ASP A 402 -4.14 7.87 -38.63
C ASP A 402 -2.97 8.72 -39.15
N PRO A 403 -2.93 9.03 -40.45
CA PRO A 403 -1.81 9.77 -41.05
C PRO A 403 -1.78 11.24 -40.64
N LYS A 404 -2.90 11.79 -40.16
CA LYS A 404 -3.04 13.20 -39.77
C LYS A 404 -3.88 13.30 -38.49
N PRO A 405 -3.36 12.89 -37.33
CA PRO A 405 -4.11 12.96 -36.09
C PRO A 405 -4.29 14.42 -35.66
N LEU A 406 -5.43 14.78 -35.08
CA LEU A 406 -5.63 16.12 -34.49
C LEU A 406 -4.80 16.25 -33.20
N THR A 407 -4.19 17.41 -32.99
CA THR A 407 -3.38 17.69 -31.78
C THR A 407 -4.21 18.23 -30.63
N GLN A 408 -5.39 18.78 -30.93
CA GLN A 408 -6.35 19.28 -29.96
C GLN A 408 -7.75 18.70 -30.24
N HIS A 409 -8.51 18.43 -29.18
CA HIS A 409 -9.86 17.88 -29.32
C HIS A 409 -10.95 18.95 -29.57
N GLY A 410 -10.67 20.23 -29.29
CA GLY A 410 -11.65 21.33 -29.31
C GLY A 410 -12.59 21.33 -28.09
N ARG A 411 -13.51 22.29 -27.98
CA ARG A 411 -14.46 22.30 -26.84
C ARG A 411 -15.53 21.22 -26.98
N LEU A 412 -15.85 20.55 -25.87
CA LEU A 412 -17.00 19.64 -25.80
C LEU A 412 -18.27 20.39 -26.21
N PRO A 413 -19.01 19.92 -27.22
CA PRO A 413 -20.11 20.67 -27.79
C PRO A 413 -21.37 20.73 -26.90
N MET A 414 -21.42 19.98 -25.79
CA MET A 414 -22.61 19.83 -24.95
C MET A 414 -22.24 19.72 -23.47
N ASP A 415 -22.88 20.50 -22.60
CA ASP A 415 -22.69 20.46 -21.14
C ASP A 415 -23.00 19.07 -20.57
N THR A 416 -22.09 18.57 -19.72
CA THR A 416 -22.31 17.34 -18.95
C THR A 416 -22.95 17.69 -17.60
N PRO A 417 -23.99 16.96 -17.13
CA PRO A 417 -24.57 17.22 -15.82
C PRO A 417 -23.53 16.96 -14.72
N THR A 418 -23.31 17.94 -13.86
CA THR A 418 -22.50 17.85 -12.65
C THR A 418 -23.23 16.99 -11.61
N ALA A 419 -22.59 15.95 -11.08
CA ALA A 419 -23.14 15.20 -9.97
C ALA A 419 -22.91 15.97 -8.66
N GLU A 420 -23.95 16.12 -7.85
CA GLU A 420 -23.88 16.72 -6.52
C GLU A 420 -23.31 15.69 -5.52
N GLY A 421 -22.18 16.01 -4.86
CA GLY A 421 -21.67 15.13 -3.79
C GLY A 421 -20.27 15.41 -3.24
N ALA A 422 -19.84 16.66 -3.07
CA ALA A 422 -18.44 16.97 -2.78
C ALA A 422 -18.03 16.94 -1.28
N GLY A 423 -18.96 16.91 -0.30
CA GLY A 423 -18.61 17.14 1.12
C GLY A 423 -17.74 16.07 1.80
N GLY A 424 -17.84 14.79 1.41
CA GLY A 424 -17.19 13.68 2.13
C GLY A 424 -15.69 13.52 1.89
N ILE A 425 -15.19 14.01 0.75
CA ILE A 425 -13.82 13.78 0.29
C ILE A 425 -12.82 14.69 1.01
N LEU A 426 -13.20 15.95 1.26
CA LEU A 426 -12.36 16.89 2.01
C LEU A 426 -12.06 16.34 3.42
N TRP A 427 -13.06 15.78 4.11
CA TRP A 427 -12.89 15.17 5.42
C TRP A 427 -12.06 13.89 5.41
N ALA A 428 -12.18 13.05 4.37
CA ALA A 428 -11.38 11.83 4.24
C ALA A 428 -9.90 12.14 3.92
N SER A 429 -9.64 13.10 3.04
CA SER A 429 -8.27 13.51 2.65
C SER A 429 -7.58 14.31 3.76
N LEU A 430 -8.28 15.23 4.43
CA LEU A 430 -7.79 15.90 5.64
C LEU A 430 -7.62 14.89 6.78
N GLY A 431 -8.51 13.91 6.91
CA GLY A 431 -8.39 12.81 7.86
C GLY A 431 -7.17 11.92 7.60
N ALA A 432 -6.86 11.59 6.34
CA ALA A 432 -5.68 10.82 5.96
C ALA A 432 -4.38 11.57 6.25
N LEU A 433 -4.33 12.87 5.94
CA LEU A 433 -3.18 13.74 6.27
C LEU A 433 -3.05 13.97 7.77
N ALA A 434 -4.17 14.15 8.49
CA ALA A 434 -4.19 14.29 9.93
C ALA A 434 -3.79 12.97 10.62
N VAL A 435 -4.25 11.80 10.17
CA VAL A 435 -3.83 10.49 10.70
C VAL A 435 -2.36 10.22 10.39
N GLY A 436 -1.86 10.58 9.21
CA GLY A 436 -0.44 10.55 8.88
C GLY A 436 0.40 11.47 9.79
N ALA A 437 -0.09 12.69 10.05
CA ALA A 437 0.53 13.66 10.97
C ALA A 437 0.35 13.30 12.46
N MET A 438 -0.69 12.57 12.84
CA MET A 438 -0.94 12.09 14.20
C MET A 438 -0.13 10.83 14.50
N CYS A 439 0.09 9.95 13.51
CA CYS A 439 1.16 8.95 13.55
C CYS A 439 2.54 9.63 13.59
N ALA A 440 2.61 10.90 13.15
CA ALA A 440 3.78 11.76 13.30
C ALA A 440 3.93 12.39 14.72
N ALA A 441 2.88 12.47 15.56
CA ALA A 441 2.94 13.12 16.86
C ALA A 441 3.00 12.09 18.02
N PRO A 442 3.93 12.20 18.98
CA PRO A 442 3.95 11.29 20.11
C PRO A 442 2.77 11.58 21.05
N PRO A 443 1.99 10.56 21.48
CA PRO A 443 1.10 10.74 22.61
C PRO A 443 1.95 10.84 23.88
N ALA A 444 2.01 12.03 24.46
CA ALA A 444 2.59 12.25 25.78
C ALA A 444 1.62 11.74 26.85
N ARG A 445 1.60 10.41 27.08
CA ARG A 445 1.01 9.88 28.32
C ARG A 445 2.03 9.95 29.44
N ARG A 446 1.77 10.83 30.40
CA ARG A 446 2.41 10.82 31.72
C ARG A 446 2.04 9.51 32.42
N VAL A 447 2.92 8.52 32.33
CA VAL A 447 2.88 7.36 33.22
C VAL A 447 3.36 7.86 34.58
N ARG A 448 2.48 7.82 35.58
CA ARG A 448 2.86 8.06 36.97
C ARG A 448 3.91 7.03 37.37
N ALA A 449 5.14 7.49 37.59
CA ALA A 449 6.24 6.66 38.07
C ALA A 449 5.92 6.20 39.51
N HIS A 450 5.76 4.88 39.70
CA HIS A 450 5.94 4.29 41.01
C HIS A 450 7.43 4.34 41.31
N ILE A 451 7.84 5.22 42.22
CA ILE A 451 9.18 5.25 42.80
C ILE A 451 9.37 3.90 43.53
N ARG A 452 10.10 2.97 42.91
CA ARG A 452 10.51 1.74 43.58
C ARG A 452 11.58 2.09 44.62
N ARG A 453 11.43 1.49 45.80
CA ARG A 453 12.32 1.63 46.97
C ARG A 453 13.79 1.56 46.58
N LYS A 454 14.57 2.52 47.08
CA LYS A 454 16.04 2.48 47.12
C LYS A 454 16.46 1.12 47.71
N TRP A 455 17.34 0.38 47.04
CA TRP A 455 17.83 -0.90 47.56
C TRP A 455 18.59 -0.62 48.86
N THR A 456 18.01 -1.03 49.98
CA THR A 456 18.65 -0.94 51.30
C THR A 456 19.36 -2.25 51.54
N MET A 457 20.64 -2.29 51.14
CA MET A 457 21.51 -3.45 51.33
C MET A 457 21.78 -3.61 52.82
N LYS A 458 21.36 -4.74 53.40
CA LYS A 458 21.83 -5.15 54.73
C LYS A 458 23.14 -5.88 54.44
N GLN A 459 24.29 -5.26 54.71
CA GLN A 459 25.61 -5.88 54.53
C GLN A 459 25.74 -7.17 55.35
N THR A 460 25.20 -8.27 54.83
CA THR A 460 25.06 -9.55 55.53
C THR A 460 26.16 -10.54 55.15
N GLY A 461 27.01 -10.20 54.17
CA GLY A 461 28.00 -11.12 53.62
C GLY A 461 27.39 -12.29 52.84
N SER A 462 26.10 -12.23 52.53
CA SER A 462 25.37 -13.29 51.85
C SER A 462 25.77 -13.42 50.36
N PRO A 463 25.75 -14.63 49.78
CA PRO A 463 26.13 -14.85 48.39
C PRO A 463 25.11 -14.22 47.41
N ILE A 464 25.55 -13.25 46.60
CA ILE A 464 24.70 -12.52 45.64
C ILE A 464 24.79 -13.07 44.21
N ILE A 465 25.96 -13.59 43.81
CA ILE A 465 26.15 -14.31 42.54
C ILE A 465 26.85 -15.64 42.82
N ARG A 466 26.32 -16.72 42.24
CA ARG A 466 26.89 -18.06 42.32
C ARG A 466 27.10 -18.63 40.94
N ILE A 467 28.32 -19.08 40.66
CA ILE A 467 28.71 -19.68 39.38
C ILE A 467 29.28 -21.07 39.67
N GLN A 468 28.71 -22.10 39.03
CA GLN A 468 29.12 -23.50 39.19
C GLN A 468 29.36 -24.16 37.83
N ASN A 469 30.55 -24.74 37.68
CA ASN A 469 31.01 -25.50 36.52
C ASN A 469 30.73 -24.79 35.18
N LEU A 470 30.93 -23.46 35.16
CA LEU A 470 30.65 -22.64 33.99
C LEU A 470 31.56 -23.05 32.84
N THR A 471 30.95 -23.52 31.75
CA THR A 471 31.66 -23.92 30.54
C THR A 471 31.01 -23.27 29.32
N ARG A 472 31.81 -22.65 28.46
CA ARG A 472 31.36 -22.05 27.20
C ARG A 472 32.27 -22.45 26.05
N LYS A 473 31.64 -22.95 24.97
CA LYS A 473 32.28 -23.34 23.72
C LYS A 473 31.81 -22.43 22.58
N PHE A 474 32.73 -21.95 21.75
CA PHE A 474 32.46 -21.25 20.49
C PHE A 474 33.09 -22.06 19.36
N GLY A 475 32.26 -22.73 18.55
CA GLY A 475 32.76 -23.69 17.56
C GLY A 475 33.61 -24.77 18.24
N LYS A 476 34.87 -24.91 17.80
CA LYS A 476 35.84 -25.86 18.39
C LYS A 476 36.55 -25.31 19.64
N ASN A 477 36.54 -24.00 19.88
CA ASN A 477 37.29 -23.38 20.97
C ASN A 477 36.49 -23.37 22.28
N ARG A 478 37.08 -23.83 23.38
CA ARG A 478 36.49 -23.74 24.74
C ARG A 478 36.99 -22.46 25.42
N ALA A 479 36.21 -21.40 25.35
CA ALA A 479 36.57 -20.09 25.91
C ALA A 479 36.50 -20.03 27.44
N VAL A 480 35.65 -20.85 28.07
CA VAL A 480 35.58 -21.00 29.53
C VAL A 480 35.40 -22.48 29.84
N LYS A 481 36.14 -23.01 30.82
CA LYS A 481 36.21 -24.44 31.16
C LYS A 481 36.04 -24.64 32.67
N GLY A 482 34.87 -25.09 33.09
CA GLY A 482 34.62 -25.54 34.47
C GLY A 482 34.78 -24.49 35.58
N VAL A 483 34.64 -23.19 35.29
CA VAL A 483 34.90 -22.13 36.27
C VAL A 483 33.80 -22.08 37.35
N SER A 484 34.20 -22.08 38.63
CA SER A 484 33.30 -22.01 39.78
C SER A 484 33.78 -21.00 40.82
N PHE A 485 32.92 -20.07 41.22
CA PHE A 485 33.16 -19.12 42.32
C PHE A 485 31.86 -18.47 42.80
N VAL A 486 31.93 -17.81 43.95
CA VAL A 486 30.81 -17.09 44.58
C VAL A 486 31.23 -15.65 44.88
N VAL A 487 30.29 -14.73 44.66
CA VAL A 487 30.42 -13.29 44.95
C VAL A 487 29.46 -12.95 46.07
N ARG A 488 29.95 -12.24 47.08
CA ARG A 488 29.17 -11.80 48.24
C ARG A 488 28.62 -10.40 48.04
N GLU A 489 27.54 -10.09 48.75
CA GLU A 489 26.95 -8.75 48.77
C GLU A 489 27.96 -7.67 49.23
N GLY A 490 28.11 -6.62 48.44
CA GLY A 490 29.03 -5.50 48.71
C GLY A 490 30.50 -5.77 48.35
N GLU A 491 30.81 -6.98 47.88
CA GLU A 491 32.17 -7.39 47.51
C GLU A 491 32.56 -6.86 46.13
N THR A 492 33.83 -6.47 45.98
CA THR A 492 34.42 -6.10 44.69
C THR A 492 35.40 -7.17 44.19
N ILE A 493 35.06 -7.83 43.09
CA ILE A 493 35.87 -8.89 42.47
C ILE A 493 36.51 -8.44 41.16
N ALA A 494 37.81 -8.66 41.04
CA ALA A 494 38.53 -8.54 39.78
C ALA A 494 38.63 -9.91 39.07
N LEU A 495 38.15 -9.99 37.83
CA LEU A 495 38.50 -11.07 36.90
C LEU A 495 39.78 -10.65 36.17
N TRP A 496 40.92 -11.20 36.59
CA TRP A 496 42.23 -10.83 36.08
C TRP A 496 42.78 -11.91 35.13
N GLY A 497 43.42 -11.50 34.04
CA GLY A 497 44.08 -12.42 33.10
C GLY A 497 44.35 -11.79 31.74
N ALA A 498 45.13 -12.47 30.89
CA ALA A 498 45.45 -11.99 29.55
C ALA A 498 44.22 -11.83 28.63
N ASN A 499 44.38 -11.15 27.50
CA ASN A 499 43.34 -11.08 26.48
C ASN A 499 43.04 -12.49 25.94
N GLY A 500 41.76 -12.84 25.85
CA GLY A 500 41.34 -14.19 25.49
C GLY A 500 41.21 -15.19 26.64
N ALA A 501 41.54 -14.83 27.89
CA ALA A 501 41.40 -15.72 29.06
C ALA A 501 39.95 -16.08 29.46
N GLY A 502 38.94 -15.57 28.76
CA GLY A 502 37.52 -15.85 29.02
C GLY A 502 36.79 -14.82 29.89
N LYS A 503 37.46 -13.74 30.34
CA LYS A 503 36.91 -12.66 31.20
C LYS A 503 35.55 -12.12 30.73
N THR A 504 35.51 -11.50 29.56
CA THR A 504 34.29 -10.96 28.92
C THR A 504 33.24 -12.03 28.67
N THR A 505 33.66 -13.26 28.38
CA THR A 505 32.74 -14.39 28.16
C THR A 505 31.96 -14.72 29.44
N ILE A 506 32.64 -14.71 30.59
CA ILE A 506 31.99 -14.94 31.89
C ILE A 506 30.96 -13.84 32.18
N LEU A 507 31.31 -12.56 31.99
CA LEU A 507 30.35 -11.45 32.19
C LEU A 507 29.10 -11.59 31.31
N ARG A 508 29.28 -11.92 30.03
CA ARG A 508 28.16 -12.14 29.10
C ARG A 508 27.32 -13.37 29.47
N CYS A 509 27.90 -14.40 30.10
CA CYS A 509 27.16 -15.53 30.66
C CYS A 509 26.34 -15.11 31.88
N ILE A 510 26.88 -14.27 32.78
CA ILE A 510 26.15 -13.74 33.95
C ILE A 510 24.93 -12.91 33.50
N LEU A 511 25.05 -12.14 32.41
CA LEU A 511 23.95 -11.37 31.82
C LEU A 511 22.91 -12.23 31.07
N GLY A 512 23.18 -13.52 30.89
CA GLY A 512 22.36 -14.42 30.07
C GLY A 512 22.34 -14.04 28.59
N LEU A 513 23.38 -13.36 28.11
CA LEU A 513 23.54 -12.98 26.70
C LEU A 513 24.12 -14.11 25.85
N ILE A 514 24.79 -15.08 26.46
CA ILE A 514 25.40 -16.20 25.75
C ILE A 514 24.99 -17.50 26.44
N ARG A 515 24.65 -18.53 25.66
CA ARG A 515 24.33 -19.85 26.22
C ARG A 515 25.57 -20.49 26.84
N PHE A 516 25.44 -21.05 28.03
CA PHE A 516 26.54 -21.72 28.73
C PHE A 516 26.10 -23.07 29.29
N GLU A 517 27.04 -23.95 29.60
CA GLU A 517 26.88 -25.16 30.42
C GLU A 517 27.23 -24.82 31.89
N GLY A 518 26.67 -25.54 32.86
CA GLY A 518 26.76 -25.21 34.29
C GLY A 518 25.57 -24.41 34.82
N VAL A 519 25.71 -23.82 36.01
CA VAL A 519 24.65 -23.06 36.73
C VAL A 519 25.16 -21.67 37.11
N ILE A 520 24.40 -20.63 36.78
CA ILE A 520 24.61 -19.27 37.28
C ILE A 520 23.32 -18.81 37.96
N ARG A 521 23.42 -18.38 39.22
CA ARG A 521 22.32 -17.74 39.96
C ARG A 521 22.72 -16.33 40.40
N VAL A 522 21.82 -15.38 40.21
CA VAL A 522 21.99 -13.97 40.61
C VAL A 522 20.81 -13.59 41.49
N LEU A 523 21.04 -13.23 42.76
CA LEU A 523 19.98 -12.99 43.75
C LEU A 523 18.96 -14.15 43.81
N GLY A 524 19.46 -15.39 43.74
CA GLY A 524 18.63 -16.62 43.70
C GLY A 524 17.96 -16.92 42.35
N VAL A 525 17.99 -16.01 41.37
CA VAL A 525 17.37 -16.16 40.05
C VAL A 525 18.30 -16.94 39.10
N ASP A 526 17.79 -17.99 38.46
CA ASP A 526 18.52 -18.76 37.45
C ASP A 526 18.62 -17.96 36.14
N VAL A 527 19.86 -17.63 35.74
CA VAL A 527 20.12 -16.78 34.56
C VAL A 527 19.65 -17.43 33.25
N ARG A 528 19.68 -18.77 33.15
CA ARG A 528 19.29 -19.48 31.92
C ARG A 528 17.77 -19.43 31.72
N ARG A 529 17.00 -19.49 32.81
CA ARG A 529 15.53 -19.48 32.77
C ARG A 529 14.95 -18.06 32.80
N GLU A 530 15.54 -17.18 33.59
CA GLU A 530 14.99 -15.87 33.94
C GLU A 530 15.96 -14.71 33.61
N GLY A 531 16.73 -14.80 32.52
CA GLY A 531 17.76 -13.82 32.17
C GLY A 531 17.27 -12.35 32.06
N VAL A 532 16.01 -12.12 31.65
CA VAL A 532 15.41 -10.77 31.64
C VAL A 532 15.28 -10.21 33.06
N ARG A 533 14.92 -11.05 34.03
CA ARG A 533 14.81 -10.69 35.45
C ARG A 533 16.19 -10.44 36.02
N THR A 534 17.18 -11.26 35.69
CA THR A 534 18.59 -11.04 36.07
C THR A 534 19.08 -9.65 35.66
N ARG A 535 18.82 -9.22 34.41
CA ARG A 535 19.25 -7.91 33.89
C ARG A 535 18.57 -6.70 34.56
N GLN A 536 17.52 -6.90 35.37
CA GLN A 536 16.93 -5.84 36.19
C GLN A 536 17.78 -5.51 37.41
N PHE A 537 18.57 -6.48 37.91
CA PHE A 537 19.41 -6.33 39.09
C PHE A 537 20.87 -5.97 38.75
N VAL A 538 21.21 -5.99 37.46
CA VAL A 538 22.58 -5.83 36.98
C VAL A 538 22.69 -4.59 36.09
N GLY A 539 23.63 -3.72 36.42
CA GLY A 539 24.16 -2.70 35.51
C GLY A 539 25.38 -3.26 34.78
N TYR A 540 25.52 -2.97 33.49
CA TYR A 540 26.63 -3.49 32.68
C TYR A 540 27.26 -2.36 31.88
N VAL A 541 28.59 -2.25 31.99
CA VAL A 541 29.41 -1.37 31.15
C VAL A 541 30.30 -2.27 30.27
N PRO A 542 30.06 -2.31 28.94
CA PRO A 542 30.85 -3.11 28.01
C PRO A 542 32.21 -2.47 27.73
N GLN A 543 33.18 -3.29 27.29
CA GLN A 543 34.51 -2.84 26.86
C GLN A 543 34.45 -1.86 25.69
N LEU A 544 33.63 -2.18 24.67
CA LEU A 544 33.34 -1.29 23.54
C LEU A 544 31.91 -0.77 23.66
N ILE A 545 31.78 0.55 23.71
CA ILE A 545 30.51 1.23 23.98
C ILE A 545 29.85 1.57 22.64
N HIS A 546 28.98 0.66 22.20
CA HIS A 546 28.14 0.84 21.03
C HIS A 546 26.74 1.30 21.44
N LEU A 547 26.57 2.61 21.46
CA LEU A 547 25.30 3.31 21.67
C LEU A 547 24.82 3.90 20.35
N HIS A 548 23.53 4.21 20.26
CA HIS A 548 22.95 4.78 19.04
C HIS A 548 23.61 6.12 18.69
N PRO A 549 24.33 6.22 17.57
CA PRO A 549 25.22 7.35 17.30
C PRO A 549 24.48 8.67 17.03
N ASP A 550 23.26 8.58 16.50
CA ASP A 550 22.44 9.72 16.06
C ASP A 550 21.53 10.26 17.17
N LEU A 551 21.47 9.61 18.33
CA LEU A 551 20.71 10.10 19.47
C LEU A 551 21.56 11.08 20.29
N SER A 552 20.92 12.09 20.86
CA SER A 552 21.58 12.93 21.88
C SER A 552 21.81 12.16 23.18
N VAL A 553 22.68 12.67 24.07
CA VAL A 553 22.87 12.13 25.42
C VAL A 553 21.53 12.03 26.16
N ARG A 554 20.72 13.10 26.13
CA ARG A 554 19.38 13.13 26.74
C ARG A 554 18.47 12.07 26.13
N GLU A 555 18.38 12.01 24.80
CA GLU A 555 17.53 11.04 24.09
C GLU A 555 17.93 9.60 24.41
N THR A 556 19.23 9.34 24.49
CA THR A 556 19.79 8.02 24.78
C THR A 556 19.42 7.57 26.19
N VAL A 557 19.68 8.40 27.21
CA VAL A 557 19.36 8.05 28.59
C VAL A 557 17.86 7.94 28.79
N ALA A 558 17.06 8.83 28.19
CA ALA A 558 15.60 8.76 28.22
C ALA A 558 15.07 7.43 27.65
N PHE A 559 15.63 6.96 26.53
CA PHE A 559 15.26 5.69 25.91
C PHE A 559 15.57 4.49 26.82
N TYR A 560 16.78 4.43 27.39
CA TYR A 560 17.14 3.34 28.30
C TYR A 560 16.41 3.41 29.65
N ALA A 561 16.08 4.61 30.14
CA ALA A 561 15.27 4.81 31.33
C ALA A 561 13.87 4.23 31.13
N GLN A 562 13.25 4.48 29.97
CA GLN A 562 11.95 3.89 29.61
C GLN A 562 12.00 2.37 29.55
N ILE A 563 13.06 1.77 28.96
CA ILE A 563 13.25 0.32 28.93
C ILE A 563 13.35 -0.26 30.35
N ARG A 564 14.08 0.42 31.25
CA ARG A 564 14.26 0.00 32.64
C ARG A 564 13.06 0.36 33.55
N GLY A 565 12.08 1.10 33.05
CA GLY A 565 10.91 1.55 33.81
C GLY A 565 11.23 2.64 34.84
N VAL A 566 12.22 3.47 34.56
CA VAL A 566 12.71 4.56 35.43
C VAL A 566 12.22 5.91 34.91
N GLY A 567 11.86 6.82 35.83
CA GLY A 567 11.44 8.18 35.48
C GLY A 567 12.59 9.02 34.90
N LEU A 568 12.25 9.98 34.03
CA LEU A 568 13.22 10.88 33.40
C LEU A 568 13.96 11.76 34.42
N GLU A 569 13.32 12.11 35.52
CA GLU A 569 13.92 12.91 36.61
C GLU A 569 15.18 12.23 37.19
N ARG A 570 15.14 10.90 37.38
CA ARG A 570 16.32 10.15 37.86
C ARG A 570 17.43 10.13 36.83
N ALA A 571 17.09 10.01 35.55
CA ALA A 571 18.05 10.08 34.45
C ALA A 571 18.75 11.44 34.41
N GLU A 572 18.00 12.54 34.56
CA GLU A 572 18.55 13.90 34.58
C GLU A 572 19.42 14.16 35.82
N CYS A 573 19.01 13.67 36.98
CA CYS A 573 19.80 13.71 38.21
C CYS A 573 21.15 12.98 38.05
N LEU A 574 21.15 11.79 37.44
CA LEU A 574 22.39 11.06 37.15
C LEU A 574 23.27 11.80 36.13
N LEU A 575 22.68 12.43 35.11
CA LEU A 575 23.46 13.24 34.16
C LEU A 575 24.14 14.45 34.84
N GLN A 576 23.49 15.06 35.84
CA GLN A 576 24.09 16.12 36.66
C GLN A 576 25.20 15.59 37.56
N GLU A 577 24.90 14.54 38.34
CA GLU A 577 25.82 13.91 39.28
C GLU A 577 27.11 13.42 38.60
N TRP A 578 27.01 12.96 37.36
CA TRP A 578 28.14 12.40 36.59
C TRP A 578 28.76 13.41 35.61
N GLY A 579 28.46 14.70 35.74
CA GLY A 579 29.10 15.78 34.98
C GLY A 579 28.79 15.79 33.48
N LEU A 580 27.70 15.15 33.05
CA LEU A 580 27.24 15.10 31.65
C LEU A 580 26.18 16.16 31.30
N HIS A 581 25.73 16.95 32.28
CA HIS A 581 24.68 17.95 32.11
C HIS A 581 25.01 19.04 31.05
N THR A 582 26.29 19.36 30.82
CA THR A 582 26.74 20.30 29.78
C THR A 582 26.80 19.69 28.38
N HIS A 583 26.53 18.39 28.24
CA HIS A 583 26.63 17.65 26.98
C HIS A 583 25.31 16.97 26.58
N VAL A 584 24.21 17.28 27.27
CA VAL A 584 22.90 16.62 27.11
C VAL A 584 22.33 16.65 25.68
N GLU A 585 22.57 17.72 24.94
CA GLU A 585 22.11 17.87 23.55
C GLU A 585 23.13 17.38 22.51
N LYS A 586 24.37 17.03 22.92
CA LYS A 586 25.37 16.53 21.99
C LYS A 586 24.98 15.12 21.50
N PRO A 587 25.12 14.82 20.20
CA PRO A 587 24.91 13.47 19.68
C PRO A 587 26.01 12.53 20.19
N VAL A 588 25.66 11.26 20.41
CA VAL A 588 26.56 10.27 21.01
C VAL A 588 27.84 10.07 20.21
N HIS A 589 27.79 10.11 18.87
CA HIS A 589 28.99 9.95 18.05
C HIS A 589 30.05 11.05 18.31
N ALA A 590 29.61 12.27 18.67
CA ALA A 590 30.46 13.43 18.92
C ALA A 590 31.07 13.48 20.34
N LEU A 591 30.74 12.50 21.21
CA LEU A 591 31.33 12.40 22.54
C LEU A 591 32.75 11.82 22.48
N SER A 592 33.64 12.31 23.35
CA SER A 592 34.95 11.71 23.58
C SER A 592 34.80 10.30 24.19
N GLY A 593 35.85 9.47 24.10
CA GLY A 593 35.84 8.11 24.67
C GLY A 593 35.49 8.10 26.16
N GLY A 594 36.07 9.01 26.95
CA GLY A 594 35.76 9.19 28.37
C GLY A 594 34.32 9.61 28.66
N LEU A 595 33.73 10.48 27.81
CA LEU A 595 32.32 10.87 27.95
C LEU A 595 31.37 9.71 27.57
N LYS A 596 31.73 8.89 26.58
CA LYS A 596 30.97 7.66 26.23
C LYS A 596 31.00 6.65 27.38
N GLN A 597 32.15 6.49 28.04
CA GLN A 597 32.32 5.72 29.27
C GLN A 597 31.37 6.20 30.38
N LYS A 598 31.41 7.49 30.73
CA LYS A 598 30.48 8.09 31.72
C LYS A 598 29.02 7.85 31.35
N LEU A 599 28.65 8.02 30.07
CA LEU A 599 27.29 7.78 29.61
C LEU A 599 26.87 6.31 29.77
N ALA A 600 27.75 5.35 29.44
CA ALA A 600 27.46 3.93 29.63
C ALA A 600 27.24 3.57 31.10
N LEU A 601 28.03 4.16 32.01
CA LEU A 601 27.84 3.98 33.45
C LEU A 601 26.55 4.63 33.96
N VAL A 602 26.19 5.83 33.48
CA VAL A 602 24.87 6.43 33.78
C VAL A 602 23.74 5.49 33.34
N ILE A 603 23.81 4.91 32.13
CA ILE A 603 22.82 3.94 31.64
C ILE A 603 22.77 2.69 32.54
N ALA A 604 23.93 2.19 32.97
CA ALA A 604 24.02 1.05 33.88
C ALA A 604 23.39 1.36 35.26
N LEU A 605 23.50 2.60 35.74
CA LEU A 605 23.02 3.05 37.06
C LEU A 605 21.55 3.48 37.09
N LEU A 606 20.87 3.59 35.95
CA LEU A 606 19.49 4.10 35.85
C LEU A 606 18.53 3.45 36.85
N SER A 607 18.55 2.12 36.94
CA SER A 607 17.68 1.34 37.83
C SER A 607 18.24 1.13 39.24
N ASP A 608 19.30 1.87 39.60
CA ASP A 608 20.03 1.73 40.86
C ASP A 608 20.40 0.27 41.20
N PRO A 609 21.02 -0.48 40.27
CA PRO A 609 21.22 -1.92 40.44
C PRO A 609 22.16 -2.22 41.63
N PRO A 610 21.93 -3.31 42.39
CA PRO A 610 22.86 -3.73 43.45
C PRO A 610 24.19 -4.30 42.92
N ILE A 611 24.23 -4.71 41.65
CA ILE A 611 25.38 -5.36 41.00
C ILE A 611 25.81 -4.55 39.78
N LEU A 612 27.10 -4.29 39.65
CA LEU A 612 27.71 -3.71 38.44
C LEU A 612 28.74 -4.66 37.84
N LEU A 613 28.60 -4.93 36.54
CA LEU A 613 29.54 -5.67 35.73
C LEU A 613 30.29 -4.69 34.82
N LEU A 614 31.62 -4.67 34.90
CA LEU A 614 32.47 -3.70 34.21
C LEU A 614 33.51 -4.45 33.36
N ASP A 615 33.38 -4.40 32.04
CA ASP A 615 34.28 -5.12 31.14
C ASP A 615 35.41 -4.19 30.66
N GLU A 616 36.60 -4.33 31.22
CA GLU A 616 37.78 -3.46 30.93
C GLU A 616 37.44 -1.95 30.90
N PRO A 617 36.92 -1.42 32.02
CA PRO A 617 36.24 -0.11 32.06
C PRO A 617 37.18 1.11 31.88
N THR A 618 38.47 0.90 31.68
CA THR A 618 39.52 1.93 31.66
C THR A 618 40.45 1.77 30.46
N ALA A 619 40.28 0.72 29.64
CA ALA A 619 41.21 0.36 28.58
C ALA A 619 41.41 1.45 27.52
N HIS A 620 40.41 2.32 27.34
CA HIS A 620 40.39 3.41 26.35
C HIS A 620 40.46 4.81 26.99
N LEU A 621 40.91 4.91 28.25
CA LEU A 621 41.03 6.17 28.99
C LEU A 621 42.50 6.59 29.11
N ASP A 622 42.76 7.90 29.04
CA ASP A 622 44.05 8.45 29.44
C ASP A 622 44.25 8.35 30.97
N ALA A 623 45.45 8.66 31.45
CA ALA A 623 45.80 8.49 32.86
C ALA A 623 44.92 9.34 33.80
N ALA A 624 44.54 10.56 33.41
CA ALA A 624 43.74 11.47 34.21
C ALA A 624 42.27 11.00 34.27
N ALA A 625 41.68 10.67 33.13
CA ALA A 625 40.33 10.13 33.03
C ALA A 625 40.20 8.78 33.73
N ARG A 626 41.24 7.93 33.69
CA ARG A 626 41.28 6.68 34.45
C ARG A 626 41.28 6.91 35.96
N ALA A 627 42.05 7.88 36.44
CA ALA A 627 42.06 8.22 37.87
C ALA A 627 40.70 8.73 38.34
N GLU A 628 40.07 9.62 37.56
CA GLU A 628 38.71 10.10 37.81
C GLU A 628 37.71 8.93 37.84
N TRP A 629 37.80 8.01 36.87
CA TRP A 629 36.95 6.83 36.79
C TRP A 629 37.07 5.90 37.99
N LEU A 630 38.31 5.63 38.44
CA LEU A 630 38.56 4.80 39.60
C LEU A 630 37.98 5.41 40.88
N GLU A 631 38.04 6.72 41.04
CA GLU A 631 37.45 7.40 42.20
C GLU A 631 35.92 7.27 42.22
N LEU A 632 35.29 7.36 41.05
CA LEU A 632 33.86 7.13 40.91
C LEU A 632 33.46 5.69 41.28
N LEU A 633 34.26 4.69 40.88
CA LEU A 633 34.02 3.30 41.26
C LEU A 633 34.24 3.06 42.76
N ARG A 634 35.22 3.72 43.38
CA ARG A 634 35.41 3.67 44.85
C ARG A 634 34.21 4.22 45.59
N ARG A 635 33.62 5.32 45.10
CA ARG A 635 32.39 5.88 45.67
C ARG A 635 31.23 4.87 45.59
N LEU A 636 31.01 4.25 44.44
CA LEU A 636 29.97 3.21 44.30
C LEU A 636 30.21 2.01 45.20
N LYS A 637 31.47 1.59 45.37
CA LYS A 637 31.86 0.55 46.34
C LYS A 637 31.52 0.97 47.77
N ALA A 638 31.87 2.20 48.16
CA ALA A 638 31.56 2.74 49.49
C ALA A 638 30.04 2.87 49.76
N GLU A 639 29.26 3.11 48.71
CA GLU A 639 27.78 3.08 48.76
C GLU A 639 27.21 1.65 48.87
N GLY A 640 28.04 0.61 48.92
CA GLY A 640 27.65 -0.78 49.15
C GLY A 640 27.30 -1.58 47.89
N LYS A 641 27.66 -1.08 46.69
CA LYS A 641 27.44 -1.81 45.43
C LYS A 641 28.38 -3.00 45.32
N THR A 642 27.88 -4.12 44.80
CA THR A 642 28.72 -5.27 44.43
C THR A 642 29.31 -5.04 43.05
N LEU A 643 30.63 -5.10 42.92
CA LEU A 643 31.33 -4.83 41.66
C LEU A 643 32.03 -6.08 41.15
N ILE A 644 31.86 -6.40 39.86
CA ILE A 644 32.69 -7.39 39.17
C ILE A 644 33.29 -6.71 37.95
N PHE A 645 34.61 -6.63 37.89
CA PHE A 645 35.29 -5.98 36.78
C PHE A 645 36.35 -6.87 36.15
N CYS A 646 36.43 -6.85 34.82
CA CYS A 646 37.48 -7.49 34.06
C CYS A 646 38.62 -6.50 33.87
N THR A 647 39.85 -6.93 34.18
CA THR A 647 41.03 -6.09 33.95
C THR A 647 42.27 -6.96 33.72
N HIS A 648 43.26 -6.38 33.07
CA HIS A 648 44.63 -6.88 33.05
C HIS A 648 45.59 -5.86 33.66
N GLN A 649 45.08 -4.73 34.18
CA GLN A 649 45.87 -3.63 34.71
C GLN A 649 45.97 -3.71 36.23
N PHE A 650 47.20 -3.86 36.72
CA PHE A 650 47.49 -3.90 38.15
C PHE A 650 46.96 -2.69 38.97
N PRO A 651 47.06 -1.43 38.49
CA PRO A 651 46.58 -0.27 39.25
C PRO A 651 45.08 -0.35 39.63
N GLU A 652 44.25 -0.96 38.80
CA GLU A 652 42.81 -1.10 39.05
C GLU A 652 42.53 -2.17 40.11
N VAL A 653 43.24 -3.30 40.02
CA VAL A 653 43.17 -4.36 41.01
C VAL A 653 43.55 -3.82 42.38
N ARG A 654 44.69 -3.13 42.48
CA ARG A 654 45.16 -2.50 43.72
C ARG A 654 44.19 -1.45 44.26
N ALA A 655 43.50 -0.72 43.37
CA ALA A 655 42.60 0.35 43.75
C ALA A 655 41.23 -0.11 44.26
N LEU A 656 40.71 -1.24 43.77
CA LEU A 656 39.30 -1.61 43.92
C LEU A 656 39.07 -3.03 44.46
N ALA A 657 39.91 -4.01 44.12
CA ALA A 657 39.60 -5.43 44.32
C ALA A 657 39.72 -5.87 45.79
N ASP A 658 38.65 -6.45 46.32
CA ASP A 658 38.69 -7.20 47.59
C ASP A 658 39.19 -8.63 47.34
N ARG A 659 38.76 -9.22 46.21
CA ARG A 659 39.16 -10.55 45.74
C ARG A 659 39.50 -10.54 44.25
N VAL A 660 40.44 -11.38 43.86
CA VAL A 660 40.93 -11.53 42.48
C VAL A 660 40.79 -12.98 42.05
N ILE A 661 40.07 -13.20 40.95
CA ILE A 661 39.99 -14.47 40.27
C ILE A 661 40.92 -14.40 39.06
N VAL A 662 41.98 -15.19 39.10
CA VAL A 662 42.97 -15.26 38.02
C VAL A 662 42.53 -16.31 37.01
N LEU A 663 42.42 -15.88 35.75
CA LEU A 663 41.99 -16.71 34.62
C LEU A 663 43.13 -16.91 33.63
N GLU A 664 43.41 -18.17 33.30
CA GLU A 664 44.38 -18.58 32.29
C GLU A 664 43.76 -19.63 31.37
N ASN A 665 43.89 -19.45 30.05
CA ASN A 665 43.41 -20.42 29.05
C ASN A 665 41.96 -20.92 29.25
N GLY A 666 41.10 -20.04 29.80
CA GLY A 666 39.68 -20.31 30.08
C GLY A 666 39.40 -21.02 31.42
N GLU A 667 40.41 -21.25 32.25
CA GLU A 667 40.33 -21.94 33.54
C GLU A 667 40.64 -20.98 34.70
N LYS A 668 40.16 -21.31 35.90
CA LYS A 668 40.48 -20.57 37.12
C LYS A 668 41.82 -21.08 37.65
N ALA A 669 42.89 -20.32 37.44
CA ALA A 669 44.24 -20.69 37.89
C ALA A 669 44.44 -20.41 39.38
N ALA A 670 43.94 -19.27 39.87
CA ALA A 670 44.06 -18.89 41.28
C ALA A 670 42.88 -18.03 41.76
N GLU A 671 42.70 -18.00 43.08
CA GLU A 671 41.73 -17.17 43.78
C GLU A 671 42.40 -16.59 45.03
N LEU A 672 42.51 -15.27 45.06
CA LEU A 672 43.36 -14.53 46.00
C LEU A 672 42.59 -13.32 46.58
N THR A 673 42.98 -12.84 47.76
CA THR A 673 42.56 -11.51 48.20
C THR A 673 43.29 -10.43 47.39
N GLY A 674 42.73 -9.22 47.33
CA GLY A 674 43.39 -8.09 46.66
C GLY A 674 44.78 -7.79 47.24
N GLU A 675 44.94 -7.94 48.55
CA GLU A 675 46.24 -7.77 49.23
C GLU A 675 47.23 -8.89 48.88
N GLN A 676 46.79 -10.15 48.87
CA GLN A 676 47.62 -11.29 48.44
C GLN A 676 48.09 -11.12 47.00
N PHE A 677 47.18 -10.78 46.10
CA PHE A 677 47.52 -10.49 44.70
C PHE A 677 48.52 -9.35 44.60
N THR A 678 48.32 -8.26 45.36
CA THR A 678 49.23 -7.10 45.37
C THR A 678 50.62 -7.48 45.86
N ARG A 679 50.69 -8.26 46.95
CA ARG A 679 51.95 -8.76 47.51
C ARG A 679 52.69 -9.64 46.52
N LEU A 680 52.00 -10.61 45.90
CA LEU A 680 52.55 -11.52 44.90
C LEU A 680 53.02 -10.77 43.64
N TRP A 681 52.23 -9.83 43.15
CA TRP A 681 52.58 -9.01 41.99
C TRP A 681 53.83 -8.16 42.24
N LEU A 682 53.99 -7.61 43.44
CA LEU A 682 55.14 -6.79 43.80
C LEU A 682 56.41 -7.61 44.15
N ARG A 683 56.31 -8.95 44.29
CA ARG A 683 57.46 -9.83 44.60
C ARG A 683 58.46 -9.97 43.43
N ARG A 684 58.05 -9.78 42.18
CA ARG A 684 58.90 -9.98 40.99
C ARG A 684 59.07 -8.70 40.16
N GLY A 685 59.70 -7.67 40.72
CA GLY A 685 60.05 -6.48 39.92
C GLY A 685 61.42 -6.59 39.27
N SER A 686 61.77 -5.58 38.48
CA SER A 686 63.11 -5.38 37.96
C SER A 686 63.72 -4.14 38.58
N LEU A 687 64.97 -4.25 39.03
CA LEU A 687 65.75 -3.15 39.56
C LEU A 687 66.60 -2.55 38.44
N ARG A 688 66.39 -1.28 38.11
CA ARG A 688 67.28 -0.53 37.22
C ARG A 688 68.31 0.21 38.04
N LEU A 689 69.56 0.10 37.61
CA LEU A 689 70.72 0.69 38.25
C LEU A 689 71.41 1.61 37.25
N THR A 690 71.64 2.84 37.66
CA THR A 690 72.47 3.81 36.94
C THR A 690 73.85 3.77 37.58
N LEU A 691 74.86 3.38 36.81
CA LEU A 691 76.25 3.30 37.25
C LEU A 691 77.12 4.23 36.40
N ASN A 692 78.35 4.45 36.83
CA ASN A 692 79.38 5.07 35.99
C ASN A 692 79.65 4.15 34.77
N PRO A 693 79.74 4.66 33.53
CA PRO A 693 79.95 3.82 32.34
C PRO A 693 81.17 2.91 32.41
N ASP A 694 82.22 3.35 33.10
CA ASP A 694 83.46 2.58 33.28
C ASP A 694 83.29 1.36 34.20
N ASP A 695 82.32 1.39 35.12
CA ASP A 695 82.04 0.32 36.08
C ASP A 695 80.95 -0.66 35.61
N ALA A 696 80.18 -0.30 34.58
CA ALA A 696 79.07 -1.10 34.07
C ALA A 696 79.45 -2.52 33.61
N PRO A 697 80.60 -2.77 32.94
CA PRO A 697 81.00 -4.13 32.55
C PRO A 697 81.30 -5.02 33.76
N ARG A 698 81.95 -4.45 34.78
CA ARG A 698 82.32 -5.13 36.01
C ARG A 698 81.08 -5.44 36.86
N ALA A 699 80.14 -4.50 36.95
CA ALA A 699 78.87 -4.69 37.62
C ALA A 699 77.99 -5.77 36.98
N LEU A 700 77.92 -5.78 35.64
CA LEU A 700 77.20 -6.81 34.89
C LEU A 700 77.76 -8.21 35.17
N GLN A 701 79.08 -8.33 35.26
CA GLN A 701 79.75 -9.60 35.55
C GLN A 701 79.49 -10.06 36.99
N THR A 702 79.66 -9.17 37.99
CA THR A 702 79.38 -9.47 39.41
C THR A 702 77.96 -9.97 39.63
N LEU A 703 76.96 -9.35 38.98
CA LEU A 703 75.57 -9.75 39.12
C LEU A 703 75.24 -11.07 38.39
N ARG A 704 75.87 -11.34 37.24
CA ARG A 704 75.71 -12.62 36.52
C ARG A 704 76.35 -13.79 37.28
N ASP A 705 77.50 -13.56 37.92
CA ASP A 705 78.17 -14.57 38.75
C ASP A 705 77.30 -14.95 39.97
N ALA A 706 76.55 -13.98 40.50
CA ALA A 706 75.54 -14.20 41.53
C ALA A 706 74.20 -14.77 40.99
N ARG A 707 74.15 -15.20 39.72
CA ARG A 707 73.00 -15.78 39.01
C ARG A 707 71.78 -14.86 38.85
N TYR A 708 71.96 -13.53 38.90
CA TYR A 708 70.90 -12.61 38.51
C TYR A 708 70.80 -12.49 37.00
N GLU A 709 69.57 -12.42 36.47
CA GLU A 709 69.33 -12.08 35.07
C GLU A 709 69.53 -10.57 34.88
N VAL A 710 70.62 -10.18 34.21
CA VAL A 710 70.96 -8.76 34.01
C VAL A 710 71.17 -8.43 32.54
N GLU A 711 70.52 -7.36 32.12
CA GLU A 711 70.57 -6.81 30.77
C GLU A 711 71.05 -5.35 30.81
N ALA A 712 71.96 -4.99 29.91
CA ALA A 712 72.39 -3.60 29.73
C ALA A 712 71.51 -2.95 28.66
N ILE A 713 70.84 -1.85 29.00
CA ILE A 713 69.92 -1.12 28.11
C ILE A 713 70.27 0.37 28.20
N ASP A 714 70.71 0.98 27.09
CA ASP A 714 71.01 2.42 26.97
C ASP A 714 71.90 3.00 28.10
N GLY A 715 72.96 2.26 28.49
CA GLY A 715 73.88 2.69 29.55
C GLY A 715 73.41 2.44 30.99
N LEU A 716 72.25 1.78 31.16
CA LEU A 716 71.70 1.36 32.45
C LEU A 716 71.77 -0.17 32.59
N LEU A 717 71.94 -0.66 33.82
CA LEU A 717 71.83 -2.10 34.13
C LEU A 717 70.44 -2.41 34.67
N GLN A 718 69.72 -3.30 34.00
CA GLN A 718 68.42 -3.79 34.45
C GLN A 718 68.54 -5.23 34.97
N VAL A 719 68.37 -5.39 36.28
CA VAL A 719 68.31 -6.68 36.98
C VAL A 719 66.87 -7.17 36.99
N ARG A 720 66.58 -8.28 36.32
CA ARG A 720 65.26 -8.90 36.22
C ARG A 720 65.05 -9.91 37.37
N GLN A 721 63.78 -10.09 37.76
CA GLN A 721 63.34 -11.11 38.72
C GLN A 721 64.05 -11.07 40.09
N VAL A 722 64.20 -9.88 40.68
CA VAL A 722 64.74 -9.77 42.05
C VAL A 722 63.64 -10.14 43.04
N ASP A 723 63.76 -11.28 43.73
CA ASP A 723 62.90 -11.64 44.86
C ASP A 723 63.18 -10.69 46.05
N THR A 724 62.31 -10.69 47.05
CA THR A 724 62.18 -9.86 48.28
C THR A 724 63.43 -9.27 48.96
N GLN A 725 64.66 -9.64 48.59
CA GLN A 725 65.89 -8.95 48.96
C GLN A 725 66.26 -7.84 47.96
N ARG A 726 65.48 -6.75 47.94
CA ARG A 726 65.74 -5.55 47.10
C ARG A 726 67.15 -4.98 47.25
N VAL A 727 67.79 -5.24 48.39
CA VAL A 727 69.09 -4.71 48.79
C VAL A 727 70.24 -5.62 48.36
N GLU A 728 70.00 -6.90 48.05
CA GLU A 728 71.08 -7.87 47.82
C GLU A 728 71.87 -7.61 46.53
N PRO A 729 71.25 -7.30 45.37
CA PRO A 729 72.00 -6.89 44.16
C PRO A 729 72.78 -5.57 44.38
N ILE A 730 72.19 -4.63 45.11
CA ILE A 730 72.80 -3.34 45.45
C ILE A 730 74.01 -3.57 46.35
N ARG A 731 73.85 -4.41 47.38
CA ARG A 731 74.90 -4.77 48.33
C ARG A 731 76.04 -5.51 47.66
N LEU A 732 75.75 -6.46 46.75
CA LEU A 732 76.77 -7.16 45.97
C LEU A 732 77.64 -6.21 45.13
N LEU A 733 77.04 -5.17 44.55
CA LEU A 733 77.79 -4.15 43.81
C LEU A 733 78.62 -3.24 44.74
N LEU A 734 78.04 -2.80 45.86
CA LEU A 734 78.75 -1.98 46.85
C LEU A 734 79.91 -2.74 47.51
N ASP A 735 79.72 -4.01 47.87
CA ASP A 735 80.76 -4.89 48.43
C ASP A 735 81.87 -5.18 47.41
N ALA A 736 81.54 -5.15 46.11
CA ALA A 736 82.51 -5.22 45.02
C ALA A 736 83.20 -3.87 44.71
N GLY A 737 82.93 -2.82 45.49
CA GLY A 737 83.51 -1.49 45.34
C GLY A 737 83.00 -0.71 44.13
N ILE A 738 81.78 -1.00 43.66
CA ILE A 738 81.16 -0.35 42.50
C ILE A 738 80.17 0.71 42.96
N GLU A 739 80.34 1.95 42.49
CA GLU A 739 79.48 3.07 42.85
C GLU A 739 78.16 3.05 42.07
N ILE A 740 77.04 3.24 42.78
CA ILE A 740 75.69 3.30 42.22
C ILE A 740 75.22 4.76 42.24
N LEU A 741 75.02 5.35 41.07
CA LEU A 741 74.64 6.77 40.91
C LEU A 741 73.14 6.98 41.19
N ASP A 742 72.29 6.05 40.75
CA ASP A 742 70.85 6.08 40.97
C ASP A 742 70.25 4.66 40.85
N TYR A 743 69.08 4.43 41.46
CA TYR A 743 68.36 3.17 41.32
C TYR A 743 66.83 3.38 41.23
N GLU A 744 66.19 2.68 40.29
CA GLU A 744 64.75 2.73 40.08
C GLU A 744 64.15 1.32 40.16
N TRP A 745 63.17 1.11 41.03
CA TRP A 745 62.41 -0.14 41.06
C TRP A 745 61.24 -0.09 40.07
N ARG A 746 61.19 -1.03 39.14
CA ARG A 746 60.08 -1.19 38.20
C ARG A 746 59.26 -2.43 38.51
N ALA A 747 57.94 -2.29 38.49
CA ALA A 747 57.01 -3.41 38.61
C ALA A 747 57.21 -4.44 37.46
N PRO A 748 56.87 -5.72 37.67
CA PRO A 748 57.01 -6.76 36.65
C PRO A 748 56.36 -6.38 35.32
N ILE A 749 57.03 -6.73 34.22
CA ILE A 749 56.49 -6.64 32.86
C ILE A 749 55.67 -7.90 32.51
N GLU A 750 56.00 -9.05 33.12
CA GLU A 750 55.35 -10.34 32.89
C GLU A 750 54.54 -10.80 34.10
N SER A 751 53.44 -11.50 33.84
CA SER A 751 52.59 -12.06 34.89
C SER A 751 53.30 -13.20 35.64
N PRO A 752 53.12 -13.32 36.96
CA PRO A 752 53.57 -14.49 37.72
C PRO A 752 53.00 -15.80 37.15
N ASP A 753 53.73 -16.91 37.29
CA ASP A 753 53.17 -18.24 37.08
C ASP A 753 52.22 -18.58 38.24
N TRP A 754 50.92 -18.45 37.98
CA TRP A 754 49.88 -18.66 39.00
C TRP A 754 49.74 -20.13 39.41
N ASN A 755 50.26 -21.06 38.60
CA ASN A 755 50.24 -22.48 38.90
C ASN A 755 51.31 -22.84 39.96
N ALA A 756 52.37 -22.02 40.08
CA ALA A 756 53.46 -22.18 41.04
C ALA A 756 53.19 -21.50 42.41
N VAL A 757 52.03 -20.88 42.62
CA VAL A 757 51.65 -20.30 43.92
C VAL A 757 51.45 -21.42 44.94
N PRO A 758 52.17 -21.43 46.09
CA PRO A 758 52.04 -22.47 47.11
C PRO A 758 50.60 -22.62 47.62
N ASP A 759 50.17 -23.85 47.89
CA ASP A 759 48.79 -24.14 48.30
C ASP A 759 48.33 -23.41 49.58
N TYR A 760 49.26 -22.97 50.44
CA TYR A 760 48.95 -22.18 51.63
C TYR A 760 48.68 -20.68 51.34
N GLU A 761 49.14 -20.15 50.19
CA GLU A 761 48.84 -18.77 49.74
C GLU A 761 47.53 -18.72 48.92
N ARG A 762 47.07 -19.87 48.40
CA ARG A 762 45.73 -20.03 47.84
C ARG A 762 44.70 -20.01 48.97
N MET A 763 43.54 -19.37 48.77
CA MET A 763 42.45 -19.48 49.75
C MET A 763 42.00 -20.94 49.88
N SER A 764 42.43 -21.64 50.93
CA SER A 764 41.95 -22.97 51.35
C SER A 764 40.59 -22.83 52.04
N GLY A 765 39.58 -22.46 51.27
CA GLY A 765 38.24 -22.23 51.78
C GLY A 765 37.19 -22.52 50.73
N ALA A 766 36.93 -23.81 50.49
CA ALA A 766 35.65 -24.21 49.96
C ALA A 766 34.60 -23.86 51.03
N ALA A 767 34.05 -22.64 50.97
CA ALA A 767 32.78 -22.37 51.64
C ALA A 767 31.81 -23.43 51.12
N THR A 768 31.35 -24.29 52.02
CA THR A 768 30.41 -25.37 51.71
C THR A 768 29.24 -24.78 50.94
N LEU A 769 29.01 -25.37 49.77
CA LEU A 769 28.05 -24.92 48.77
C LEU A 769 26.58 -25.13 49.21
N GLU A 770 26.32 -25.43 50.48
CA GLU A 770 25.09 -26.11 50.92
C GLU A 770 24.03 -25.24 51.62
N ASP A 771 24.35 -24.07 52.18
CA ASP A 771 23.31 -23.24 52.83
C ASP A 771 22.94 -22.00 52.01
N PHE A 772 21.93 -22.14 51.16
CA PHE A 772 21.22 -21.01 50.56
C PHE A 772 19.74 -21.06 50.96
N SER A 773 19.42 -20.49 52.12
CA SER A 773 18.04 -20.06 52.38
C SER A 773 17.85 -18.70 51.71
N PRO A 774 16.81 -18.52 50.87
CA PRO A 774 16.57 -17.24 50.21
C PRO A 774 16.44 -16.16 51.28
N ALA A 775 17.22 -15.08 51.17
CA ALA A 775 16.91 -13.86 51.90
C ALA A 775 15.44 -13.53 51.61
N THR A 776 14.60 -13.58 52.65
CA THR A 776 13.17 -13.37 52.59
C THR A 776 12.87 -11.96 52.09
N THR A 777 12.83 -11.83 50.77
CA THR A 777 11.99 -10.86 50.09
C THR A 777 10.95 -11.72 49.40
N GLU A 778 9.70 -11.55 49.80
CA GLU A 778 8.57 -12.41 49.39
C GLU A 778 8.63 -12.73 47.89
N PRO A 779 8.36 -13.99 47.50
CA PRO A 779 8.15 -14.33 46.11
C PRO A 779 6.87 -13.64 45.67
N ASN A 780 7.01 -12.43 45.11
CA ASN A 780 5.89 -11.76 44.46
C ASN A 780 5.37 -12.70 43.36
N THR A 781 4.15 -13.16 43.56
CA THR A 781 3.30 -13.91 42.60
C THR A 781 3.49 -13.40 41.17
N PRO A 782 3.38 -14.25 40.13
CA PRO A 782 3.44 -13.79 38.74
C PRO A 782 2.41 -12.68 38.55
N HIS A 783 2.90 -11.45 38.39
CA HIS A 783 2.03 -10.29 38.27
C HIS A 783 1.11 -10.50 37.08
N LYS A 784 -0.19 -10.29 37.28
CA LYS A 784 -1.26 -10.12 36.26
C LYS A 784 -0.98 -9.00 35.22
N GLY A 785 0.28 -8.62 34.97
CA GLY A 785 0.72 -7.52 34.12
C GLY A 785 1.96 -7.80 33.25
N GLU A 786 2.41 -9.06 33.09
CA GLU A 786 3.52 -9.35 32.16
C GLU A 786 3.17 -9.00 30.71
N GLY A 787 1.93 -9.28 30.29
CA GLY A 787 1.43 -8.90 28.96
C GLY A 787 1.39 -7.38 28.77
N SER A 788 0.99 -6.61 29.79
CA SER A 788 0.95 -5.14 29.69
C SER A 788 2.35 -4.54 29.64
N ARG A 789 3.32 -5.11 30.36
CA ARG A 789 4.74 -4.70 30.29
C ARG A 789 5.38 -5.00 28.95
N PHE A 790 5.07 -6.16 28.35
CA PHE A 790 5.57 -6.51 27.01
C PHE A 790 5.16 -5.47 25.96
N TRP A 791 3.86 -5.17 25.88
CA TRP A 791 3.34 -4.19 24.91
C TRP A 791 3.80 -2.76 25.19
N ALA A 792 4.00 -2.39 26.46
CA ALA A 792 4.60 -1.11 26.82
C ALA A 792 6.04 -0.98 26.26
N LEU A 793 6.88 -2.01 26.46
CA LEU A 793 8.26 -2.04 25.94
C LEU A 793 8.29 -2.02 24.41
N VAL A 794 7.42 -2.80 23.76
CA VAL A 794 7.22 -2.76 22.31
C VAL A 794 6.87 -1.34 21.85
N GLY A 795 5.97 -0.65 22.55
CA GLY A 795 5.60 0.73 22.24
C GLY A 795 6.71 1.76 22.48
N HIS A 796 7.63 1.53 23.42
CA HIS A 796 8.82 2.38 23.60
C HIS A 796 9.79 2.22 22.43
N LEU A 797 10.03 0.97 22.01
CA LEU A 797 10.93 0.69 20.90
C LEU A 797 10.34 1.12 19.56
N ALA A 798 9.03 0.94 19.35
CA ALA A 798 8.34 1.43 18.15
C ALA A 798 8.46 2.95 18.01
N ARG A 799 8.35 3.71 19.10
CA ARG A 799 8.57 5.17 19.08
C ARG A 799 10.00 5.55 18.71
N LYS A 800 10.99 4.78 19.17
CA LYS A 800 12.39 4.95 18.77
C LYS A 800 12.58 4.65 17.28
N GLU A 801 12.05 3.53 16.79
CA GLU A 801 12.12 3.17 15.37
C GLU A 801 11.44 4.21 14.47
N ILE A 802 10.26 4.71 14.85
CA ILE A 802 9.57 5.79 14.13
C ILE A 802 10.47 7.03 14.03
N ARG A 803 11.14 7.41 15.12
CA ARG A 803 12.06 8.55 15.14
C ARG A 803 13.24 8.33 14.20
N ASP A 804 13.85 7.14 14.26
CA ASP A 804 15.01 6.78 13.45
C ASP A 804 14.65 6.79 11.95
N LEU A 805 13.53 6.18 11.57
CA LEU A 805 13.07 6.13 10.19
C LEU A 805 12.68 7.52 9.64
N ARG A 806 12.15 8.42 10.47
CA ARG A 806 11.87 9.81 10.05
C ARG A 806 13.11 10.65 9.81
N ARG A 807 14.24 10.32 10.43
CA ARG A 807 15.54 10.96 10.17
C ARG A 807 16.31 10.26 9.05
N ASN A 808 15.87 9.08 8.61
CA ASN A 808 16.54 8.30 7.58
C ASN A 808 16.34 8.93 6.20
N ARG A 809 17.46 9.30 5.57
CA ARG A 809 17.49 9.98 4.26
C ARG A 809 16.82 9.17 3.15
N TRP A 810 16.96 7.85 3.13
CA TRP A 810 16.36 7.00 2.10
C TRP A 810 14.84 6.93 2.21
N VAL A 811 14.32 6.82 3.44
CA VAL A 811 12.87 6.81 3.70
C VAL A 811 12.25 8.14 3.32
N LEU A 812 12.88 9.25 3.72
CA LEU A 812 12.44 10.60 3.34
C LEU A 812 12.48 10.83 1.83
N LEU A 813 13.56 10.41 1.16
CA LEU A 813 13.71 10.51 -0.29
C LEU A 813 12.59 9.74 -1.01
N LEU A 814 12.39 8.46 -0.69
CA LEU A 814 11.35 7.64 -1.33
C LEU A 814 9.94 8.14 -1.03
N THR A 815 9.69 8.61 0.18
CA THR A 815 8.39 9.24 0.54
C THR A 815 8.17 10.52 -0.24
N GLY A 816 9.20 11.35 -0.39
CA GLY A 816 9.17 12.58 -1.19
C GLY A 816 8.95 12.30 -2.68
N ILE A 817 9.67 11.33 -3.25
CA ILE A 817 9.49 10.90 -4.64
C ILE A 817 8.09 10.33 -4.85
N PHE A 818 7.62 9.44 -3.95
CA PHE A 818 6.27 8.88 -4.03
C PHE A 818 5.21 9.97 -3.97
N THR A 819 5.31 10.90 -3.01
CA THR A 819 4.35 12.00 -2.85
C THR A 819 4.38 12.94 -4.04
N GLY A 820 5.58 13.35 -4.47
CA GLY A 820 5.77 14.25 -5.61
C GLY A 820 5.25 13.65 -6.91
N LEU A 821 5.57 12.39 -7.20
CA LEU A 821 5.05 11.69 -8.38
C LEU A 821 3.54 11.42 -8.26
N SER A 822 3.02 11.08 -7.08
CA SER A 822 1.59 10.91 -6.85
C SER A 822 0.84 12.20 -7.18
N VAL A 823 1.30 13.33 -6.64
CA VAL A 823 0.77 14.68 -6.91
C VAL A 823 0.89 15.03 -8.39
N LEU A 824 2.06 14.84 -8.99
CA LEU A 824 2.34 15.19 -10.38
C LEU A 824 1.51 14.34 -11.36
N LEU A 825 1.45 13.03 -11.17
CA LEU A 825 0.63 12.13 -11.99
C LEU A 825 -0.86 12.41 -11.83
N THR A 826 -1.29 12.79 -10.62
CA THR A 826 -2.67 13.22 -10.37
C THR A 826 -2.95 14.54 -11.07
N ALA A 827 -2.06 15.52 -10.97
CA ALA A 827 -2.20 16.82 -11.63
C ALA A 827 -2.17 16.70 -13.15
N PHE A 828 -1.33 15.85 -13.74
CA PHE A 828 -1.33 15.59 -15.19
C PHE A 828 -2.55 14.78 -15.63
N GLY A 829 -2.95 13.78 -14.85
CA GLY A 829 -4.18 13.02 -15.08
C GLY A 829 -5.43 13.91 -15.04
N LEU A 830 -5.41 14.96 -14.21
CA LEU A 830 -6.45 15.98 -14.09
C LEU A 830 -6.22 17.21 -14.98
N GLY A 831 -5.04 17.41 -15.57
CA GLY A 831 -4.70 18.57 -16.39
C GLY A 831 -5.50 18.65 -17.70
N GLY A 832 -6.08 17.52 -18.13
CA GLY A 832 -7.06 17.46 -19.22
C GLY A 832 -8.51 17.79 -18.80
N VAL A 833 -8.76 18.01 -17.51
CA VAL A 833 -10.11 18.27 -16.94
C VAL A 833 -10.55 19.72 -17.12
N GLY A 834 -9.65 20.62 -17.52
CA GLY A 834 -9.88 22.07 -17.60
C GLY A 834 -11.10 22.53 -18.42
N GLU A 835 -11.68 21.67 -19.27
CA GLU A 835 -12.90 22.00 -20.02
C GLU A 835 -13.94 20.86 -20.10
N THR A 836 -13.77 19.72 -19.40
CA THR A 836 -14.51 18.45 -19.72
C THR A 836 -15.27 17.77 -18.57
N GLY A 837 -15.50 18.47 -17.45
CA GLY A 837 -16.35 17.99 -16.35
C GLY A 837 -15.71 16.89 -15.47
N SER A 838 -16.35 16.63 -14.32
CA SER A 838 -15.74 16.07 -13.10
C SER A 838 -15.16 14.65 -13.19
N MET A 839 -15.72 13.71 -13.95
CA MET A 839 -15.33 12.27 -13.86
C MET A 839 -14.15 11.77 -14.76
N VAL A 840 -13.49 12.58 -15.63
CA VAL A 840 -12.55 12.05 -16.69
C VAL A 840 -11.22 11.64 -16.09
N GLY A 841 -10.62 12.55 -15.34
CA GLY A 841 -9.23 12.39 -14.90
C GLY A 841 -9.05 11.27 -13.86
N TYR A 842 -10.13 10.74 -13.28
CA TYR A 842 -10.04 9.72 -12.24
C TYR A 842 -9.45 8.39 -12.74
N GLY A 843 -9.89 7.86 -13.89
CA GLY A 843 -9.40 6.57 -14.40
C GLY A 843 -7.91 6.57 -14.76
N ARG A 844 -7.44 7.61 -15.46
CA ARG A 844 -6.02 7.78 -15.80
C ARG A 844 -5.15 8.02 -14.58
N THR A 845 -5.62 8.86 -13.67
CA THR A 845 -4.97 9.09 -12.37
C THR A 845 -4.86 7.78 -11.60
N PHE A 846 -5.94 6.99 -11.55
CA PHE A 846 -5.99 5.74 -10.82
C PHE A 846 -5.01 4.69 -11.37
N ALA A 847 -4.96 4.49 -12.69
CA ALA A 847 -4.00 3.60 -13.34
C ALA A 847 -2.55 4.05 -13.10
N SER A 848 -2.29 5.37 -13.15
CA SER A 848 -0.98 5.94 -12.83
C SER A 848 -0.59 5.70 -11.37
N LEU A 849 -1.53 5.85 -10.44
CA LEU A 849 -1.32 5.56 -9.01
C LEU A 849 -1.13 4.06 -8.74
N LEU A 850 -1.81 3.18 -9.48
CA LEU A 850 -1.58 1.73 -9.44
C LEU A 850 -0.13 1.41 -9.84
N ASN A 851 0.34 1.95 -10.97
CA ASN A 851 1.70 1.72 -11.45
C ASN A 851 2.76 2.28 -10.49
N LEU A 852 2.53 3.49 -9.98
CA LEU A 852 3.39 4.10 -8.96
C LEU A 852 3.47 3.24 -7.69
N SER A 853 2.33 2.68 -7.27
CA SER A 853 2.26 1.77 -6.13
C SER A 853 3.03 0.48 -6.37
N LEU A 854 2.90 -0.13 -7.55
CA LEU A 854 3.61 -1.37 -7.91
C LEU A 854 5.13 -1.18 -7.92
N LEU A 855 5.62 0.03 -8.22
CA LEU A 855 7.05 0.31 -8.32
C LEU A 855 7.67 0.73 -6.99
N ILE A 856 7.15 1.81 -6.38
CA ILE A 856 7.83 2.50 -5.28
C ILE A 856 7.51 1.88 -3.91
N VAL A 857 6.27 1.45 -3.69
CA VAL A 857 5.84 0.98 -2.37
C VAL A 857 6.50 -0.34 -1.97
N PRO A 858 6.62 -1.36 -2.85
CA PRO A 858 7.43 -2.55 -2.60
C PRO A 858 8.90 -2.25 -2.31
N LEU A 859 9.52 -1.36 -3.08
CA LEU A 859 10.91 -0.95 -2.89
C LEU A 859 11.11 -0.32 -1.50
N MET A 860 10.26 0.63 -1.15
CA MET A 860 10.28 1.32 0.13
C MET A 860 10.06 0.34 1.29
N GLY A 861 9.07 -0.54 1.19
CA GLY A 861 8.80 -1.58 2.19
C GLY A 861 10.01 -2.50 2.41
N LEU A 862 10.55 -3.07 1.32
CA LEU A 862 11.70 -3.98 1.37
C LEU A 862 12.94 -3.32 1.99
N LEU A 863 13.25 -2.07 1.61
CA LEU A 863 14.41 -1.35 2.15
C LEU A 863 14.25 -1.01 3.64
N VAL A 864 13.08 -0.53 4.05
CA VAL A 864 12.77 -0.25 5.47
C VAL A 864 12.92 -1.51 6.30
N GLY A 865 12.35 -2.63 5.83
CA GLY A 865 12.50 -3.93 6.49
C GLY A 865 13.95 -4.40 6.55
N ALA A 866 14.69 -4.31 5.43
CA ALA A 866 16.07 -4.78 5.32
C ALA A 866 17.04 -4.00 6.22
N MET A 867 16.83 -2.71 6.43
CA MET A 867 17.64 -1.89 7.32
C MET A 867 17.33 -2.11 8.81
N SER A 868 16.23 -2.78 9.17
CA SER A 868 15.70 -2.80 10.53
C SER A 868 16.63 -3.45 11.58
N ILE A 869 16.99 -4.72 11.41
CA ILE A 869 17.84 -5.50 12.35
C ILE A 869 19.31 -5.49 11.90
N ALA A 870 19.56 -5.55 10.60
CA ALA A 870 20.90 -5.55 10.02
C ALA A 870 21.69 -4.29 10.42
N SER A 871 21.05 -3.12 10.45
CA SER A 871 21.69 -1.87 10.90
C SER A 871 22.13 -1.93 12.37
N GLU A 872 21.29 -2.47 13.27
CA GLU A 872 21.65 -2.60 14.69
C GLU A 872 22.78 -3.61 14.93
N ARG A 873 22.90 -4.62 14.07
CA ARG A 873 24.03 -5.57 14.11
C ARG A 873 25.32 -4.93 13.62
N ASP A 874 25.24 -4.22 12.50
CA ASP A 874 26.37 -3.54 11.85
C ASP A 874 26.95 -2.45 12.77
N GLN A 875 26.08 -1.70 13.45
CA GLN A 875 26.46 -0.69 14.44
C GLN A 875 26.81 -1.28 15.82
N GLN A 876 26.64 -2.59 16.03
CA GLN A 876 26.82 -3.32 17.29
C GLN A 876 25.96 -2.84 18.47
N THR A 877 24.97 -1.98 18.24
CA THR A 877 24.00 -1.48 19.23
C THR A 877 23.08 -2.59 19.75
N LEU A 878 22.87 -3.65 18.96
CA LEU A 878 22.04 -4.79 19.36
C LEU A 878 22.53 -5.47 20.65
N HIS A 879 23.84 -5.57 20.87
CA HIS A 879 24.39 -6.15 22.10
C HIS A 879 24.03 -5.32 23.33
N THR A 880 24.12 -3.99 23.23
CA THR A 880 23.76 -3.06 24.31
C THR A 880 22.27 -3.09 24.62
N LEU A 881 21.43 -3.23 23.59
CA LEU A 881 19.98 -3.42 23.74
C LEU A 881 19.65 -4.73 24.44
N LEU A 882 20.25 -5.85 24.02
CA LEU A 882 20.01 -7.17 24.63
C LEU A 882 20.52 -7.26 26.07
N ALA A 883 21.51 -6.45 26.44
CA ALA A 883 21.99 -6.31 27.82
C ALA A 883 20.99 -5.59 28.75
N GLN A 884 19.90 -5.04 28.21
CA GLN A 884 18.80 -4.48 28.98
C GLN A 884 17.75 -5.56 29.34
N PRO A 885 16.83 -5.32 30.28
CA PRO A 885 15.76 -6.25 30.62
C PRO A 885 14.66 -6.32 29.53
N ILE A 886 15.04 -6.68 28.30
CA ILE A 886 14.17 -6.89 27.14
C ILE A 886 14.46 -8.26 26.51
N THR A 887 13.49 -8.76 25.74
CA THR A 887 13.64 -10.00 24.95
C THR A 887 13.86 -9.67 23.47
N PRO A 888 14.48 -10.58 22.70
CA PRO A 888 14.57 -10.44 21.23
C PRO A 888 13.18 -10.26 20.57
N ALA A 889 12.14 -10.88 21.14
CA ALA A 889 10.77 -10.74 20.65
C ALA A 889 10.25 -9.29 20.79
N VAL A 890 10.52 -8.61 21.91
CA VAL A 890 10.18 -7.19 22.08
C VAL A 890 10.90 -6.34 21.02
N ILE A 891 12.16 -6.67 20.72
CA ILE A 891 12.96 -5.92 19.75
C ILE A 891 12.33 -5.96 18.35
N ILE A 892 12.07 -7.17 17.86
CA ILE A 892 11.54 -7.33 16.51
C ILE A 892 10.11 -6.81 16.39
N TRP A 893 9.25 -7.00 17.40
CA TRP A 893 7.89 -6.43 17.40
C TRP A 893 7.89 -4.91 17.43
N GLY A 894 8.73 -4.29 18.26
CA GLY A 894 8.81 -2.84 18.35
C GLY A 894 9.29 -2.22 17.04
N LYS A 895 10.31 -2.82 16.41
CA LYS A 895 10.79 -2.38 15.10
C LYS A 895 9.76 -2.56 14.00
N PHE A 896 9.10 -3.72 13.95
CA PHE A 896 8.06 -3.99 12.96
C PHE A 896 6.89 -3.01 13.06
N LEU A 897 6.33 -2.79 14.26
CA LEU A 897 5.21 -1.86 14.44
C LEU A 897 5.60 -0.40 14.16
N GLY A 898 6.82 0.00 14.54
CA GLY A 898 7.32 1.34 14.22
C GLY A 898 7.42 1.56 12.70
N ALA A 899 7.96 0.58 11.98
CA ALA A 899 8.08 0.60 10.53
C ALA A 899 6.73 0.57 9.81
N VAL A 900 5.77 -0.26 10.27
CA VAL A 900 4.38 -0.31 9.77
C VAL A 900 3.73 1.07 9.78
N LEU A 901 3.86 1.80 10.90
CA LEU A 901 3.27 3.13 11.07
C LEU A 901 3.91 4.18 10.16
N VAL A 902 5.24 4.16 10.00
CA VAL A 902 5.94 5.08 9.09
C VAL A 902 5.56 4.82 7.64
N LEU A 903 5.49 3.55 7.23
CA LEU A 903 5.10 3.18 5.87
C LEU A 903 3.64 3.57 5.57
N ALA A 904 2.74 3.36 6.53
CA ALA A 904 1.35 3.79 6.42
C ALA A 904 1.24 5.31 6.28
N ALA A 905 1.98 6.07 7.09
CA ALA A 905 2.03 7.53 6.99
C ALA A 905 2.56 7.99 5.62
N ALA A 906 3.61 7.36 5.08
CA ALA A 906 4.13 7.68 3.76
C ALA A 906 3.09 7.47 2.64
N VAL A 907 2.35 6.35 2.68
CA VAL A 907 1.26 6.08 1.72
C VAL A 907 0.12 7.08 1.88
N LEU A 908 -0.30 7.38 3.12
CA LEU A 908 -1.35 8.37 3.41
C LEU A 908 -0.99 9.77 2.96
N ILE A 909 0.27 10.19 3.11
CA ILE A 909 0.73 11.51 2.66
C ILE A 909 0.67 11.59 1.13
N GLY A 910 1.17 10.57 0.43
CA GLY A 910 1.14 10.55 -1.04
C GLY A 910 -0.28 10.53 -1.59
N PHE A 911 -1.08 9.55 -1.17
CA PHE A 911 -2.45 9.40 -1.67
C PHE A 911 -3.39 10.48 -1.12
N GLY A 912 -3.25 10.89 0.13
CA GLY A 912 -4.03 11.99 0.70
C GLY A 912 -3.82 13.31 -0.04
N SER A 913 -2.57 13.61 -0.45
CA SER A 913 -2.27 14.77 -1.30
C SER A 913 -2.95 14.64 -2.67
N SER A 914 -2.89 13.47 -3.31
CA SER A 914 -3.62 13.21 -4.55
C SER A 914 -5.15 13.38 -4.37
N GLY A 915 -5.72 12.88 -3.27
CA GLY A 915 -7.14 13.01 -2.95
C GLY A 915 -7.58 14.47 -2.80
N LEU A 916 -6.75 15.32 -2.17
CA LEU A 916 -7.00 16.77 -2.10
C LEU A 916 -7.00 17.44 -3.48
N ILE A 917 -6.07 17.06 -4.35
CA ILE A 917 -5.99 17.62 -5.70
C ILE A 917 -7.22 17.20 -6.51
N ILE A 918 -7.59 15.92 -6.48
CA ILE A 918 -8.78 15.45 -7.21
C ILE A 918 -10.03 16.20 -6.73
N TYR A 919 -10.17 16.42 -5.41
CA TYR A 919 -11.24 17.24 -4.86
C TYR A 919 -11.19 18.70 -5.35
N ALA A 920 -10.02 19.34 -5.33
CA ALA A 920 -9.85 20.73 -5.75
C ALA A 920 -10.22 20.95 -7.23
N TYR A 921 -10.05 19.94 -8.08
CA TYR A 921 -10.44 19.94 -9.49
C TYR A 921 -11.92 19.60 -9.71
N GLY A 922 -12.72 19.48 -8.65
CA GLY A 922 -14.17 19.21 -8.74
C GLY A 922 -14.50 17.82 -9.29
N ALA A 923 -13.55 16.88 -9.24
CA ALA A 923 -13.72 15.56 -9.80
C ALA A 923 -14.44 14.58 -8.86
N ASP A 924 -15.44 13.85 -9.37
CA ASP A 924 -16.18 12.87 -8.57
C ASP A 924 -15.32 11.62 -8.37
N ILE A 925 -14.90 11.40 -7.13
CA ILE A 925 -14.13 10.22 -6.73
C ILE A 925 -15.09 9.16 -6.21
N PRO A 926 -15.08 7.92 -6.74
CA PRO A 926 -15.65 6.79 -6.04
C PRO A 926 -14.85 6.54 -4.74
N LEU A 927 -15.27 7.18 -3.64
CA LEU A 927 -14.58 7.20 -2.35
C LEU A 927 -14.23 5.80 -1.85
N ARG A 928 -15.15 4.85 -2.04
CA ARG A 928 -14.94 3.44 -1.69
C ARG A 928 -13.74 2.85 -2.44
N SER A 929 -13.65 3.04 -3.75
CA SER A 929 -12.56 2.48 -4.58
C SER A 929 -11.22 3.13 -4.24
N PHE A 930 -11.20 4.44 -4.01
CA PHE A 930 -9.99 5.16 -3.59
C PHE A 930 -9.47 4.68 -2.22
N LEU A 931 -10.35 4.55 -1.22
CA LEU A 931 -9.98 4.07 0.11
C LEU A 931 -9.52 2.60 0.08
N LEU A 932 -10.20 1.75 -0.70
CA LEU A 932 -9.79 0.35 -0.89
C LEU A 932 -8.42 0.23 -1.56
N GLN A 933 -8.16 1.01 -2.61
CA GLN A 933 -6.83 1.06 -3.24
C GLN A 933 -5.76 1.50 -2.23
N THR A 934 -6.03 2.56 -1.46
CA THR A 934 -5.11 3.06 -0.42
C THR A 934 -4.78 1.96 0.60
N GLY A 935 -5.80 1.26 1.10
CA GLY A 935 -5.63 0.15 2.06
C GLY A 935 -4.87 -1.04 1.48
N LEU A 936 -5.14 -1.41 0.22
CA LEU A 936 -4.39 -2.45 -0.49
C LEU A 936 -2.93 -2.05 -0.71
N THR A 937 -2.65 -0.78 -1.00
CA THR A 937 -1.28 -0.26 -1.17
C THR A 937 -0.50 -0.32 0.14
N MET A 938 -1.13 0.00 1.27
CA MET A 938 -0.51 -0.19 2.58
C MET A 938 -0.18 -1.65 2.86
N LEU A 939 -1.14 -2.55 2.58
CA LEU A 939 -0.98 -3.97 2.82
C LEU A 939 0.16 -4.56 1.96
N LEU A 940 0.27 -4.17 0.69
CA LEU A 940 1.40 -4.50 -0.18
C LEU A 940 2.72 -4.02 0.43
N GLY A 941 2.78 -2.77 0.87
CA GLY A 941 3.95 -2.20 1.50
C GLY A 941 4.38 -2.97 2.75
N TRP A 942 3.44 -3.33 3.62
CA TRP A 942 3.72 -4.11 4.83
C TRP A 942 4.17 -5.53 4.52
N ALA A 943 3.60 -6.19 3.51
CA ALA A 943 4.02 -7.50 3.06
C ALA A 943 5.49 -7.49 2.58
N CYS A 944 5.83 -6.52 1.73
CA CYS A 944 7.21 -6.29 1.27
C CYS A 944 8.16 -5.93 2.44
N MET A 945 7.68 -5.17 3.42
CA MET A 945 8.45 -4.85 4.63
C MET A 945 8.72 -6.08 5.51
N ALA A 946 7.76 -6.98 5.68
CA ALA A 946 7.97 -8.23 6.40
C ALA A 946 9.03 -9.11 5.72
N LEU A 947 9.02 -9.17 4.39
CA LEU A 947 10.03 -9.87 3.60
C LEU A 947 11.42 -9.22 3.75
N GLY A 948 11.50 -7.89 3.71
CA GLY A 948 12.73 -7.15 3.98
C GLY A 948 13.25 -7.41 5.41
N MET A 949 12.36 -7.48 6.40
CA MET A 949 12.72 -7.76 7.78
C MET A 949 13.26 -9.19 7.94
N LEU A 950 12.70 -10.17 7.23
CA LEU A 950 13.26 -11.52 7.16
C LEU A 950 14.70 -11.48 6.63
N VAL A 951 14.96 -10.79 5.52
CA VAL A 951 16.32 -10.59 4.98
C VAL A 951 17.23 -9.96 6.04
N SER A 952 16.74 -8.92 6.72
CA SER A 952 17.47 -8.24 7.80
C SER A 952 17.88 -9.16 8.94
N THR A 953 17.04 -10.13 9.31
CA THR A 953 17.37 -11.11 10.36
C THR A 953 18.37 -12.16 9.92
N LEU A 954 18.45 -12.46 8.61
CA LEU A 954 19.34 -13.45 8.03
C LEU A 954 20.73 -12.88 7.68
N THR A 955 20.86 -11.55 7.55
CA THR A 955 22.11 -10.88 7.17
C THR A 955 22.83 -10.24 8.36
N ARG A 956 24.16 -10.15 8.26
CA ARG A 956 25.00 -9.50 9.29
C ARG A 956 25.36 -8.05 8.99
N ARG A 957 25.43 -7.67 7.72
CA ARG A 957 25.81 -6.33 7.26
C ARG A 957 24.62 -5.62 6.63
N THR A 958 24.51 -4.32 6.85
CA THR A 958 23.41 -3.51 6.30
C THR A 958 23.44 -3.46 4.77
N ALA A 959 24.64 -3.31 4.19
CA ALA A 959 24.81 -3.24 2.74
C ALA A 959 24.36 -4.52 2.02
N THR A 960 24.61 -5.70 2.60
CA THR A 960 24.17 -6.97 2.00
C THR A 960 22.65 -7.15 2.12
N ALA A 961 22.05 -6.69 3.21
CA ALA A 961 20.59 -6.67 3.37
C ALA A 961 19.92 -5.79 2.30
N ILE A 962 20.46 -4.59 2.08
CA ILE A 962 19.97 -3.66 1.04
C ILE A 962 20.12 -4.26 -0.35
N GLY A 963 21.29 -4.85 -0.67
CA GLY A 963 21.50 -5.50 -1.98
C GLY A 963 20.52 -6.64 -2.25
N LEU A 964 20.28 -7.50 -1.26
CA LEU A 964 19.30 -8.59 -1.37
C LEU A 964 17.87 -8.05 -1.48
N ALA A 965 17.53 -6.98 -0.78
CA ALA A 965 16.23 -6.32 -0.89
C ALA A 965 15.99 -5.74 -2.29
N LEU A 966 16.99 -5.11 -2.90
CA LEU A 966 16.92 -4.61 -4.28
C LEU A 966 16.78 -5.75 -5.29
N LEU A 967 17.51 -6.86 -5.10
CA LEU A 967 17.37 -8.05 -5.94
C LEU A 967 15.98 -8.67 -5.84
N LEU A 968 15.44 -8.79 -4.62
CA LEU A 968 14.08 -9.28 -4.38
C LEU A 968 13.04 -8.36 -5.02
N TRP A 969 13.21 -7.04 -4.89
CA TRP A 969 12.34 -6.07 -5.55
C TRP A 969 12.35 -6.25 -7.07
N LEU A 970 13.53 -6.31 -7.70
CA LEU A 970 13.66 -6.53 -9.15
C LEU A 970 13.03 -7.87 -9.57
N THR A 971 13.19 -8.90 -8.74
CA THR A 971 12.63 -10.23 -9.01
C THR A 971 11.10 -10.23 -8.96
N LEU A 972 10.52 -9.62 -7.92
CA LEU A 972 9.08 -9.53 -7.74
C LEU A 972 8.42 -8.59 -8.76
N ALA A 973 9.08 -7.49 -9.12
CA ALA A 973 8.53 -6.47 -10.00
C ALA A 973 8.64 -6.81 -11.49
N PHE A 974 9.72 -7.48 -11.90
CA PHE A 974 10.03 -7.71 -13.32
C PHE A 974 10.35 -9.16 -13.66
N VAL A 975 11.36 -9.76 -13.01
CA VAL A 975 11.92 -11.06 -13.46
C VAL A 975 10.89 -12.18 -13.38
N SER A 976 10.07 -12.20 -12.31
CA SER A 976 9.03 -13.22 -12.14
C SER A 976 7.97 -13.15 -13.24
N ASP A 977 7.44 -11.96 -13.52
CA ASP A 977 6.46 -11.76 -14.59
C ASP A 977 7.03 -12.12 -15.97
N LEU A 978 8.22 -11.62 -16.32
CA LEU A 978 8.88 -11.94 -17.59
C LEU A 978 9.14 -13.44 -17.74
N GLY A 979 9.60 -14.08 -16.66
CA GLY A 979 9.81 -15.54 -16.62
C GLY A 979 8.51 -16.33 -16.79
N ILE A 980 7.42 -15.90 -16.14
CA ILE A 980 6.11 -16.55 -16.28
C ILE A 980 5.55 -16.32 -17.69
N ILE A 981 5.64 -15.11 -18.25
CA ILE A 981 5.21 -14.81 -19.63
C ILE A 981 5.97 -15.68 -20.64
N GLY A 982 7.30 -15.74 -20.54
CA GLY A 982 8.13 -16.57 -21.42
C GLY A 982 7.79 -18.06 -21.31
N THR A 983 7.63 -18.56 -20.08
CA THR A 983 7.23 -19.96 -19.82
C THR A 983 5.83 -20.25 -20.33
N ALA A 984 4.90 -19.31 -20.17
CA ALA A 984 3.52 -19.43 -20.64
C ALA A 984 3.44 -19.54 -22.16
N ILE A 985 4.26 -18.77 -22.89
CA ILE A 985 4.38 -18.83 -24.34
C ILE A 985 5.02 -20.17 -24.76
N ALA A 986 6.16 -20.53 -24.17
CA ALA A 986 6.92 -21.72 -24.53
C ALA A 986 6.18 -23.03 -24.23
N MET A 987 5.53 -23.12 -23.08
CA MET A 987 4.85 -24.34 -22.60
C MET A 987 3.33 -24.34 -22.82
N ARG A 988 2.77 -23.28 -23.43
CA ARG A 988 1.32 -23.11 -23.63
C ARG A 988 0.50 -23.34 -22.35
N LEU A 989 0.90 -22.66 -21.27
CA LEU A 989 0.26 -22.82 -19.96
C LEU A 989 -1.23 -22.47 -20.01
N ARG A 990 -2.05 -23.25 -19.30
CA ARG A 990 -3.49 -23.00 -19.17
C ARG A 990 -3.75 -21.77 -18.31
N ALA A 991 -4.87 -21.08 -18.56
CA ALA A 991 -5.30 -19.90 -17.80
C ALA A 991 -5.35 -20.13 -16.28
N GLN A 992 -5.77 -21.32 -15.85
CA GLN A 992 -5.83 -21.72 -14.43
C GLN A 992 -4.44 -21.73 -13.78
N THR A 993 -3.45 -22.32 -14.46
CA THR A 993 -2.06 -22.39 -13.97
C THR A 993 -1.45 -21.00 -13.89
N LEU A 994 -1.72 -20.15 -14.89
CA LEU A 994 -1.25 -18.77 -14.91
C LEU A 994 -1.84 -17.94 -13.76
N LEU A 995 -3.12 -18.13 -13.43
CA LEU A 995 -3.74 -17.48 -12.28
C LEU A 995 -3.04 -17.84 -10.97
N TRP A 996 -2.78 -19.13 -10.72
CA TRP A 996 -2.12 -19.54 -9.48
C TRP A 996 -0.66 -19.07 -9.39
N LEU A 997 0.09 -19.12 -10.50
CA LEU A 997 1.46 -18.60 -10.56
C LEU A 997 1.51 -17.10 -10.33
N THR A 998 0.55 -16.34 -10.87
CA THR A 998 0.47 -14.89 -10.66
C THR A 998 0.05 -14.55 -9.24
N LEU A 999 -0.96 -15.22 -8.66
CA LEU A 999 -1.38 -14.99 -7.27
C LEU A 999 -0.26 -15.26 -6.23
N ALA A 1000 0.70 -16.13 -6.55
CA ALA A 1000 1.85 -16.36 -5.69
C ALA A 1000 2.74 -15.11 -5.52
N ASN A 1001 2.76 -14.21 -6.50
CA ASN A 1001 3.49 -12.94 -6.40
C ASN A 1001 2.61 -11.87 -5.71
N PRO A 1002 3.06 -11.27 -4.58
CA PRO A 1002 2.27 -10.26 -3.87
C PRO A 1002 1.93 -9.04 -4.73
N LEU A 1003 2.81 -8.63 -5.66
CA LEU A 1003 2.56 -7.48 -6.54
C LEU A 1003 1.40 -7.76 -7.50
N GLN A 1004 1.33 -8.97 -8.06
CA GLN A 1004 0.23 -9.37 -8.94
C GLN A 1004 -1.07 -9.57 -8.17
N SER A 1005 -1.02 -10.16 -6.97
CA SER A 1005 -2.19 -10.24 -6.08
C SER A 1005 -2.76 -8.85 -5.76
N PHE A 1006 -1.91 -7.89 -5.44
CA PHE A 1006 -2.31 -6.49 -5.26
C PHE A 1006 -2.93 -5.90 -6.53
N LYS A 1007 -2.29 -6.09 -7.69
CA LYS A 1007 -2.78 -5.57 -8.98
C LYS A 1007 -4.17 -6.10 -9.32
N ILE A 1008 -4.38 -7.42 -9.22
CA ILE A 1008 -5.68 -8.05 -9.50
C ILE A 1008 -6.76 -7.49 -8.56
N ALA A 1009 -6.45 -7.33 -7.27
CA ALA A 1009 -7.37 -6.72 -6.31
C ALA A 1009 -7.74 -5.28 -6.69
N VAL A 1010 -6.76 -4.47 -7.08
CA VAL A 1010 -6.98 -3.07 -7.47
C VAL A 1010 -7.75 -2.96 -8.78
N VAL A 1011 -7.47 -3.81 -9.77
CA VAL A 1011 -8.22 -3.87 -11.04
C VAL A 1011 -9.70 -4.23 -10.78
N GLN A 1012 -9.96 -5.23 -9.92
CA GLN A 1012 -11.34 -5.58 -9.52
C GLN A 1012 -12.07 -4.41 -8.83
N VAL A 1013 -11.37 -3.66 -7.97
CA VAL A 1013 -11.91 -2.48 -7.29
C VAL A 1013 -12.20 -1.33 -8.26
N MET A 1014 -11.46 -1.25 -9.37
CA MET A 1014 -11.56 -0.21 -10.38
C MET A 1014 -12.64 -0.51 -11.42
N GLU A 1015 -12.57 -1.65 -12.09
CA GLU A 1015 -13.40 -1.96 -13.25
C GLU A 1015 -14.73 -2.66 -12.88
N GLY A 1016 -14.83 -3.15 -11.64
CA GLY A 1016 -15.95 -3.97 -11.17
C GLY A 1016 -16.03 -5.34 -11.85
N ASN A 1017 -15.06 -5.70 -12.70
CA ASN A 1017 -14.90 -6.97 -13.36
C ASN A 1017 -13.41 -7.23 -13.67
N LEU A 1018 -13.09 -8.44 -14.14
CA LEU A 1018 -11.73 -8.87 -14.50
C LEU A 1018 -11.58 -9.18 -16.00
N GLU A 1019 -12.48 -8.66 -16.84
CA GLU A 1019 -12.47 -8.98 -18.27
C GLU A 1019 -11.23 -8.40 -18.96
N ALA A 1020 -10.71 -7.26 -18.47
CA ALA A 1020 -9.44 -6.71 -18.92
C ALA A 1020 -8.22 -7.61 -18.64
N LEU A 1021 -8.36 -8.62 -17.77
CA LEU A 1021 -7.32 -9.62 -17.49
C LEU A 1021 -7.49 -10.91 -18.32
N GLY A 1022 -8.42 -10.90 -19.29
CA GLY A 1022 -8.66 -11.97 -20.25
C GLY A 1022 -9.14 -13.29 -19.65
N ALA A 1023 -8.76 -14.40 -20.28
CA ALA A 1023 -9.26 -15.72 -19.92
C ALA A 1023 -8.95 -16.13 -18.47
N ALA A 1024 -7.80 -15.71 -17.94
CA ALA A 1024 -7.43 -15.99 -16.55
C ALA A 1024 -8.17 -15.08 -15.55
N GLY A 1025 -8.48 -13.84 -15.93
CA GLY A 1025 -9.35 -12.95 -15.16
C GLY A 1025 -10.80 -13.45 -15.09
N LEU A 1026 -11.35 -13.88 -16.23
CA LEU A 1026 -12.65 -14.54 -16.30
C LEU A 1026 -12.68 -15.80 -15.43
N TYR A 1027 -11.66 -16.65 -15.53
CA TYR A 1027 -11.56 -17.84 -14.68
C TYR A 1027 -11.48 -17.47 -13.18
N ALA A 1028 -10.76 -16.41 -12.81
CA ALA A 1028 -10.73 -15.93 -11.43
C ALA A 1028 -12.10 -15.46 -10.94
N ARG A 1029 -12.85 -14.73 -11.78
CA ARG A 1029 -14.22 -14.31 -11.49
C ARG A 1029 -15.15 -15.52 -11.35
N ASP A 1030 -15.04 -16.51 -12.21
CA ASP A 1030 -15.92 -17.69 -12.17
C ASP A 1030 -15.57 -18.60 -10.97
N LEU A 1031 -14.29 -18.69 -10.58
CA LEU A 1031 -13.84 -19.51 -9.46
C LEU A 1031 -14.15 -18.88 -8.10
N PHE A 1032 -14.00 -17.56 -7.97
CA PHE A 1032 -14.11 -16.86 -6.69
C PHE A 1032 -15.33 -15.95 -6.57
N GLU A 1033 -16.09 -15.74 -7.65
CA GLU A 1033 -17.27 -14.86 -7.71
C GLU A 1033 -16.96 -13.45 -7.16
N GLU A 1034 -17.76 -12.97 -6.21
CA GLU A 1034 -17.55 -11.69 -5.53
C GLU A 1034 -16.34 -11.70 -4.56
N LYS A 1035 -15.74 -12.88 -4.30
CA LYS A 1035 -14.69 -13.05 -3.28
C LYS A 1035 -13.27 -12.80 -3.76
N VAL A 1036 -13.04 -12.48 -5.04
CA VAL A 1036 -11.68 -12.25 -5.58
C VAL A 1036 -10.89 -11.27 -4.71
N LEU A 1037 -11.51 -10.16 -4.30
CA LEU A 1037 -10.87 -9.14 -3.46
C LEU A 1037 -10.35 -9.73 -2.14
N TYR A 1038 -11.15 -10.58 -1.48
CA TYR A 1038 -10.77 -11.20 -0.21
C TYR A 1038 -9.66 -12.24 -0.39
N VAL A 1039 -9.67 -12.97 -1.51
CA VAL A 1039 -8.61 -13.94 -1.84
C VAL A 1039 -7.28 -13.23 -2.05
N CYS A 1040 -7.25 -12.17 -2.85
CA CYS A 1040 -6.05 -11.38 -3.08
C CYS A 1040 -5.55 -10.67 -1.80
N ALA A 1041 -6.46 -10.10 -1.00
CA ALA A 1041 -6.11 -9.52 0.30
C ALA A 1041 -5.57 -10.58 1.28
N GLY A 1042 -6.16 -11.78 1.28
CA GLY A 1042 -5.67 -12.93 2.05
C GLY A 1042 -4.26 -13.38 1.62
N ALA A 1043 -3.99 -13.39 0.31
CA ALA A 1043 -2.65 -13.66 -0.22
C ALA A 1043 -1.63 -12.61 0.27
N LEU A 1044 -1.97 -11.32 0.23
CA LEU A 1044 -1.11 -10.27 0.78
C LEU A 1044 -0.89 -10.39 2.29
N LEU A 1045 -1.94 -10.72 3.06
CA LEU A 1045 -1.82 -10.98 4.50
C LEU A 1045 -0.93 -12.20 4.78
N SER A 1046 -0.94 -13.22 3.92
CA SER A 1046 -0.03 -14.35 4.05
C SER A 1046 1.43 -13.95 3.84
N TRP A 1047 1.69 -13.07 2.87
CA TRP A 1047 3.01 -12.46 2.62
C TRP A 1047 3.46 -11.48 3.70
N LEU A 1048 2.53 -10.94 4.49
CA LEU A 1048 2.83 -10.19 5.71
C LEU A 1048 3.20 -11.13 6.87
N ALA A 1049 2.34 -12.11 7.14
CA ALA A 1049 2.45 -12.93 8.34
C ALA A 1049 3.58 -13.96 8.24
N ALA A 1050 3.70 -14.69 7.13
CA ALA A 1050 4.65 -15.80 7.03
C ALA A 1050 6.13 -15.35 7.12
N PRO A 1051 6.61 -14.35 6.36
CA PRO A 1051 7.98 -13.88 6.48
C PRO A 1051 8.28 -13.28 7.85
N PHE A 1052 7.34 -12.54 8.44
CA PHE A 1052 7.50 -11.95 9.77
C PHE A 1052 7.60 -13.03 10.87
N LEU A 1053 6.73 -14.05 10.84
CA LEU A 1053 6.78 -15.14 11.82
C LEU A 1053 8.08 -15.96 11.70
N VAL A 1054 8.57 -16.17 10.48
CA VAL A 1054 9.88 -16.82 10.25
C VAL A 1054 11.01 -15.93 10.81
N ALA A 1055 10.98 -14.62 10.54
CA ALA A 1055 11.95 -13.67 11.07
C ALA A 1055 11.95 -13.66 12.62
N LEU A 1056 10.77 -13.63 13.24
CA LEU A 1056 10.57 -13.69 14.69
C LEU A 1056 11.12 -15.00 15.27
N GLY A 1057 10.79 -16.14 14.67
CA GLY A 1057 11.28 -17.45 15.10
C GLY A 1057 12.79 -17.60 14.97
N TYR A 1058 13.37 -17.13 13.86
CA TYR A 1058 14.81 -17.17 13.63
C TYR A 1058 15.56 -16.26 14.60
N PHE A 1059 15.13 -15.00 14.75
CA PHE A 1059 15.77 -14.01 15.60
C PHE A 1059 15.73 -14.40 17.08
N THR A 1060 14.61 -14.95 17.55
CA THR A 1060 14.46 -15.38 18.96
C THR A 1060 15.23 -16.65 19.30
N ARG A 1061 15.41 -17.60 18.35
CA ARG A 1061 16.06 -18.89 18.60
C ARG A 1061 17.56 -18.90 18.35
N LYS A 1062 18.03 -18.24 17.28
CA LYS A 1062 19.42 -18.29 16.80
C LYS A 1062 20.02 -16.91 16.57
N GLY A 1063 19.29 -16.01 15.91
CA GLY A 1063 19.87 -14.79 15.33
C GLY A 1063 20.19 -13.63 16.28
N ALA A 1064 19.73 -13.60 17.53
CA ALA A 1064 19.95 -12.40 18.37
C ALA A 1064 21.42 -12.19 18.80
N ILE A 1065 22.22 -13.26 18.90
CA ILE A 1065 23.54 -13.25 19.56
C ILE A 1065 24.65 -13.86 18.66
N GLU A 1066 24.30 -14.71 17.69
CA GLU A 1066 25.19 -15.21 16.62
C GLU A 1066 25.27 -14.24 15.43
#